data_AF-A0A4U0TTY3-F1
#
_entry.id   AF-A0A4U0TTY3-F1
#
_cell.length_a   1.000
_cell.length_b   1.000
_cell.length_c   1.000
_cell.angle_alpha   90.00
_cell.angle_beta   90.00
_cell.angle_gamma   90.00
#
_symmetry.space_group_name_H-M   'P 1'
#
loop_
_entity.id
_entity.type
_entity.pdbx_description
1 polymer ?
#
loop_
_entity_poly.entity_id
_entity_poly.type
_entity_poly.pdbx_seq_one_letter_code
_entity_poly.pdbx_strand_id
1 'polypeptide(L)'
;MKLPAEDAFYDSPPNGLAPPSPRGGGRAEILPHALALPQHDSNWDERPTWSKATRTRLQQCFTTKTLLGWPPEDSARETAWLDGLRGVAAFLVLTYHLHLTIFMGPWLEAPLGATVQPPKGIDFGLTSKIVWDVWRLPILRLWMCSGHVQVSIFFVLSGLVLSWSPLESSRRGSVEKLAVSLSSAVFRRWIRLYLPCFAVAFWQFWALWLGLPNAANRTRSESFWAQLGDFLIATEKFANPFYINRTEGDAVHDYDWTMWTIPFEFAGSLLVFGLCLAVGRSKRFWTRTMVIGTVTAYACLKAEWAFWLFGMGVLLANYVRHRGGFEALSNHNTWRSTATWSATMVFSLLLAGLPAPSELYDRPGYEWITAVTPSNWMEIEGGARFWFCWSGILFVVSASHLGAVRHVFQLPVARYLGRVSYMLYLTHRIVFGFICVPLTKALVAAFGRKLTIDSGVEANAFQRVALTVLLYMVIFFTVVPVVILVAHACEVLIDRPSTKLARRLDEWSISDAPWYPFRREGAIVLPLHTKESDEPEETMPLTADIEMAGDATAPPRRVRRQRQIVLPAAVLDNTDSSPRAPIAVRNLTAQPLTIKLVERYEAPNPEDFPPSAGFSVSGLASNFTTLLHDNGSSHAPTHAQLGEKARSFTKQDVDVRMEPFTTHRTDIKATERSPTEILRLTIRGEGGGRWRIDMPTPSSESQKLVPLDPDPKHEYTAIYFPQSHFLALYESSNLQCWMKYLLDSTSISALSIPGTHNSPTCHTALPSVRCQAVHPLDQLKNGVRFFDIRVQLANPDDPSDETLHLVHGAFPISLTGPKKFRHLITEIETYLQSHPSETLIMSLKREGTGNATDAQLSTLLKRHYTNPQHWYTAPHMPTLGEARGKIVLLRRFALAEPLKHEWGGKGWGLDAENWAYNTPNCHHGAVIVQDFCEVLETENIEKKIKLCCDHFERAAAVVSALPTLATASASASATAPRPSQASGGPLYLNFLSASNFWKPGCWPEKIAEKLNPAVTAFLCQKHDVGDKGIEGPGEAVKGDGGVGVVVCDWVGKEGNWDLVRCVVGMNSRLLLREKGVGWR
;
A
#
# COMPACT_ATOMS: atom_id res chain seq x y z
N MET A 1 12.18 -72.85 -30.83
CA MET A 1 11.67 -73.90 -31.74
C MET A 1 10.36 -73.40 -32.31
N LYS A 2 10.19 -73.40 -33.65
CA LYS A 2 9.04 -72.87 -34.41
C LYS A 2 8.71 -71.35 -34.29
N LEU A 3 9.22 -70.60 -35.27
CA LEU A 3 8.60 -69.43 -35.93
C LEU A 3 7.36 -69.89 -36.77
N PRO A 4 6.46 -69.04 -37.34
CA PRO A 4 6.68 -68.01 -38.42
C PRO A 4 5.92 -66.67 -38.19
N ALA A 5 5.89 -65.62 -39.05
CA ALA A 5 6.76 -65.01 -40.10
C ALA A 5 6.08 -63.64 -40.52
N GLU A 6 6.77 -62.56 -40.95
CA GLU A 6 7.08 -62.07 -42.34
C GLU A 6 5.81 -61.79 -43.21
N ASP A 7 5.67 -60.78 -44.09
CA ASP A 7 6.51 -59.69 -44.69
C ASP A 7 5.68 -58.35 -44.74
N ALA A 8 6.10 -57.11 -45.11
CA ALA A 8 7.23 -56.46 -45.83
C ALA A 8 6.95 -55.94 -47.28
N PHE A 9 7.82 -55.03 -47.78
CA PHE A 9 7.85 -54.35 -49.11
C PHE A 9 6.75 -53.30 -49.46
N TYR A 10 6.97 -52.25 -50.30
CA TYR A 10 8.14 -51.36 -50.56
C TYR A 10 7.72 -50.11 -51.40
N ASP A 11 8.70 -49.24 -51.72
CA ASP A 11 8.80 -48.24 -52.81
C ASP A 11 8.52 -46.73 -52.59
N SER A 12 9.19 -45.90 -53.40
CA SER A 12 9.57 -44.49 -53.12
C SER A 12 9.47 -43.55 -54.38
N PRO A 13 10.17 -42.38 -54.55
CA PRO A 13 9.65 -41.20 -55.29
C PRO A 13 10.45 -40.95 -56.62
N PRO A 14 10.62 -39.74 -57.26
CA PRO A 14 10.22 -38.36 -56.94
C PRO A 14 9.78 -37.46 -58.16
N ASN A 15 9.88 -36.13 -57.99
CA ASN A 15 9.80 -35.02 -58.97
C ASN A 15 8.38 -34.48 -59.32
N GLY A 16 8.19 -33.18 -59.62
CA GLY A 16 9.10 -32.04 -59.52
C GLY A 16 8.63 -30.77 -60.28
N LEU A 17 9.37 -29.65 -60.13
CA LEU A 17 9.26 -28.36 -60.85
C LEU A 17 8.06 -27.43 -60.51
N ALA A 18 8.16 -26.15 -60.94
CA ALA A 18 7.45 -25.00 -60.36
C ALA A 18 6.97 -23.92 -61.40
N PRO A 19 6.89 -22.59 -61.13
CA PRO A 19 5.69 -21.77 -61.42
C PRO A 19 5.80 -20.88 -62.69
N PRO A 20 4.78 -20.06 -63.06
CA PRO A 20 4.64 -18.70 -62.49
C PRO A 20 3.18 -18.15 -62.37
N SER A 21 3.07 -16.88 -61.95
CA SER A 21 1.88 -16.00 -61.97
C SER A 21 1.76 -15.24 -63.34
N PRO A 22 0.94 -14.17 -63.59
CA PRO A 22 0.10 -13.32 -62.71
C PRO A 22 -1.26 -12.82 -63.32
N ARG A 23 -1.84 -11.75 -62.71
CA ARG A 23 -3.01 -10.92 -63.12
C ARG A 23 -4.40 -11.51 -62.78
N GLY A 24 -5.45 -10.72 -62.49
CA GLY A 24 -5.51 -9.26 -62.20
C GLY A 24 -6.91 -8.64 -62.37
N GLY A 25 -7.46 -8.00 -61.32
CA GLY A 25 -8.80 -7.35 -61.31
C GLY A 25 -9.98 -8.34 -61.17
N GLY A 26 -11.22 -7.92 -60.83
CA GLY A 26 -11.63 -6.61 -60.30
C GLY A 26 -13.13 -6.27 -60.41
N ARG A 27 -13.80 -6.11 -59.23
CA ARG A 27 -15.08 -5.37 -59.00
C ARG A 27 -16.44 -6.02 -59.40
N ALA A 28 -17.51 -5.44 -58.84
CA ALA A 28 -18.96 -5.77 -58.89
C ALA A 28 -19.34 -7.13 -58.25
N GLU A 29 -20.18 -7.23 -57.20
CA GLU A 29 -21.54 -6.73 -56.93
C GLU A 29 -22.66 -7.45 -57.71
N ILE A 30 -23.61 -8.06 -56.98
CA ILE A 30 -25.08 -8.10 -57.20
C ILE A 30 -25.72 -9.13 -56.22
N LEU A 31 -26.59 -8.64 -55.33
CA LEU A 31 -27.70 -9.38 -54.67
C LEU A 31 -28.96 -9.23 -55.57
N PRO A 32 -30.06 -10.03 -55.46
CA PRO A 32 -30.63 -10.55 -54.20
C PRO A 32 -31.44 -11.88 -54.28
N HIS A 33 -32.07 -12.26 -53.14
CA HIS A 33 -33.36 -13.00 -52.99
C HIS A 33 -33.48 -14.46 -53.53
N ALA A 34 -34.36 -15.34 -53.00
CA ALA A 34 -35.12 -15.35 -51.73
C ALA A 34 -35.67 -16.76 -51.39
N LEU A 35 -36.02 -16.95 -50.10
CA LEU A 35 -37.12 -17.76 -49.55
C LEU A 35 -37.41 -19.19 -50.10
N ALA A 36 -37.10 -20.21 -49.28
CA ALA A 36 -37.95 -21.38 -49.08
C ALA A 36 -37.76 -21.97 -47.66
N LEU A 37 -38.85 -22.42 -47.05
CA LEU A 37 -38.96 -23.13 -45.76
C LEU A 37 -39.93 -24.32 -45.97
N PRO A 38 -40.14 -25.22 -44.99
CA PRO A 38 -39.18 -25.99 -44.20
C PRO A 38 -39.54 -27.51 -44.20
N GLN A 39 -38.70 -28.40 -43.65
CA GLN A 39 -39.22 -29.68 -43.10
C GLN A 39 -38.32 -30.41 -42.09
N HIS A 40 -38.83 -30.48 -40.86
CA HIS A 40 -38.76 -31.51 -39.80
C HIS A 40 -37.48 -32.30 -39.43
N ASP A 41 -37.32 -32.48 -38.12
CA ASP A 41 -36.23 -33.17 -37.42
C ASP A 41 -36.15 -34.70 -37.61
N SER A 42 -34.95 -35.26 -37.48
CA SER A 42 -34.71 -36.49 -36.68
C SER A 42 -33.24 -36.64 -36.25
N ASN A 43 -32.96 -36.02 -35.11
CA ASN A 43 -31.82 -36.09 -34.18
C ASN A 43 -30.91 -37.35 -34.17
N TRP A 44 -29.69 -37.17 -33.62
CA TRP A 44 -28.65 -38.15 -33.19
C TRP A 44 -27.65 -38.69 -34.22
N ASP A 45 -26.55 -37.96 -34.46
CA ASP A 45 -25.19 -38.40 -34.06
C ASP A 45 -24.13 -37.30 -34.27
N GLU A 46 -23.53 -36.74 -33.21
CA GLU A 46 -22.20 -36.08 -33.30
C GLU A 46 -21.51 -35.88 -31.94
N ARG A 47 -20.17 -35.85 -31.93
CA ARG A 47 -19.35 -35.81 -30.71
C ARG A 47 -18.86 -34.38 -30.43
N PRO A 48 -18.90 -33.89 -29.17
CA PRO A 48 -18.51 -32.50 -28.86
C PRO A 48 -17.00 -32.28 -29.05
N THR A 49 -16.63 -31.62 -30.15
CA THR A 49 -15.25 -31.15 -30.38
C THR A 49 -14.93 -29.97 -29.46
N TRP A 50 -13.83 -30.07 -28.72
CA TRP A 50 -13.46 -29.08 -27.69
C TRP A 50 -12.99 -27.77 -28.34
N SER A 51 -13.69 -26.67 -28.06
CA SER A 51 -13.45 -25.37 -28.71
C SER A 51 -12.10 -24.74 -28.33
N LYS A 52 -11.58 -23.87 -29.20
CA LYS A 52 -10.30 -23.16 -29.00
C LYS A 52 -10.22 -22.44 -27.64
N ALA A 53 -11.33 -21.86 -27.17
CA ALA A 53 -11.40 -21.15 -25.89
C ALA A 53 -10.98 -22.02 -24.69
N THR A 54 -11.31 -23.31 -24.70
CA THR A 54 -10.94 -24.23 -23.61
C THR A 54 -9.45 -24.56 -23.64
N ARG A 55 -8.83 -24.68 -24.83
CA ARG A 55 -7.37 -24.80 -24.97
C ARG A 55 -6.65 -23.53 -24.49
N THR A 56 -7.14 -22.35 -24.86
CA THR A 56 -6.54 -21.08 -24.41
C THR A 56 -6.61 -20.90 -22.89
N ARG A 57 -7.75 -21.22 -22.26
CA ARG A 57 -7.86 -21.21 -20.78
C ARG A 57 -6.91 -22.21 -20.12
N LEU A 58 -6.80 -23.43 -20.64
CA LEU A 58 -5.83 -24.42 -20.14
C LEU A 58 -4.38 -23.91 -20.26
N GLN A 59 -4.00 -23.32 -21.40
CA GLN A 59 -2.66 -22.75 -21.57
C GLN A 59 -2.37 -21.60 -20.59
N GLN A 60 -3.35 -20.76 -20.26
CA GLN A 60 -3.21 -19.73 -19.22
C GLN A 60 -3.09 -20.31 -17.80
N CYS A 61 -3.66 -21.49 -17.52
CA CYS A 61 -3.47 -22.19 -16.25
C CYS A 61 -2.04 -22.74 -16.06
N PHE A 62 -1.31 -23.03 -17.14
CA PHE A 62 0.02 -23.66 -17.09
C PHE A 62 1.21 -22.70 -17.31
N THR A 63 1.04 -21.38 -17.19
CA THR A 63 2.20 -20.47 -17.21
C THR A 63 3.03 -20.58 -15.93
N THR A 64 4.33 -20.28 -15.99
CA THR A 64 5.20 -20.22 -14.79
C THR A 64 4.77 -19.16 -13.78
N LYS A 65 4.11 -18.09 -14.23
CA LYS A 65 3.51 -17.08 -13.33
C LYS A 65 2.28 -17.63 -12.59
N THR A 66 1.50 -18.51 -13.24
CA THR A 66 0.33 -19.19 -12.63
C THR A 66 0.73 -20.35 -11.71
N LEU A 67 1.72 -21.16 -12.12
CA LEU A 67 2.15 -22.38 -11.42
C LEU A 67 3.15 -22.16 -10.28
N LEU A 68 4.05 -21.18 -10.43
CA LEU A 68 5.18 -20.94 -9.52
C LEU A 68 5.21 -19.52 -8.96
N GLY A 69 4.29 -18.63 -9.36
CA GLY A 69 4.36 -17.21 -8.97
C GLY A 69 5.66 -16.54 -9.41
N TRP A 70 6.23 -16.96 -10.54
CA TRP A 70 7.52 -16.50 -11.07
C TRP A 70 7.33 -15.51 -12.24
N PRO A 71 8.18 -14.47 -12.38
CA PRO A 71 9.23 -14.06 -11.45
C PRO A 71 8.65 -13.40 -10.20
N PRO A 72 9.33 -13.47 -9.04
CA PRO A 72 8.93 -12.70 -7.87
C PRO A 72 8.90 -11.20 -8.21
N GLU A 73 7.89 -10.54 -7.68
CA GLU A 73 7.65 -9.12 -7.89
C GLU A 73 8.59 -8.27 -7.01
N ASP A 74 8.87 -7.03 -7.37
CA ASP A 74 10.01 -6.31 -6.80
C ASP A 74 9.74 -5.63 -5.44
N SER A 75 10.81 -5.43 -4.67
CA SER A 75 10.72 -5.13 -3.24
C SER A 75 11.76 -4.09 -2.81
N ALA A 76 11.32 -2.85 -2.66
CA ALA A 76 12.11 -1.72 -2.15
C ALA A 76 12.42 -1.82 -0.63
N ARG A 77 12.51 -3.02 -0.05
CA ARG A 77 12.87 -3.22 1.36
C ARG A 77 14.39 -3.38 1.48
N GLU A 78 15.00 -2.56 2.34
CA GLU A 78 16.40 -2.66 2.79
C GLU A 78 16.78 -4.11 3.23
N THR A 79 15.83 -4.87 3.77
CA THR A 79 16.01 -6.24 4.25
C THR A 79 15.73 -7.35 3.21
N ALA A 80 15.36 -7.03 1.96
CA ALA A 80 14.94 -8.03 0.97
C ALA A 80 16.03 -9.09 0.64
N TRP A 81 17.31 -8.72 0.82
CA TRP A 81 18.44 -9.65 0.66
C TRP A 81 18.48 -10.73 1.76
N LEU A 82 17.92 -10.46 2.95
CA LEU A 82 17.84 -11.43 4.05
C LEU A 82 16.84 -12.55 3.74
N ASP A 83 15.72 -12.21 3.08
CA ASP A 83 14.75 -13.20 2.59
C ASP A 83 15.40 -14.09 1.52
N GLY A 84 16.19 -13.51 0.61
CA GLY A 84 16.91 -14.26 -0.42
C GLY A 84 18.03 -15.16 0.13
N LEU A 85 18.77 -14.70 1.14
CA LEU A 85 19.74 -15.52 1.86
C LEU A 85 19.05 -16.68 2.60
N ARG A 86 17.90 -16.44 3.25
CA ARG A 86 17.07 -17.52 3.83
C ARG A 86 16.64 -18.53 2.76
N GLY A 87 16.34 -18.07 1.54
CA GLY A 87 16.05 -18.93 0.39
C GLY A 87 17.21 -19.85 0.00
N VAL A 88 18.41 -19.28 -0.17
CA VAL A 88 19.62 -20.05 -0.52
C VAL A 88 20.02 -21.01 0.61
N ALA A 89 19.90 -20.60 1.87
CA ALA A 89 20.14 -21.47 3.03
C ALA A 89 19.18 -22.67 3.05
N ALA A 90 17.88 -22.45 2.82
CA ALA A 90 16.89 -23.54 2.71
C ALA A 90 17.17 -24.48 1.53
N PHE A 91 17.66 -23.94 0.42
CA PHE A 91 18.08 -24.74 -0.73
C PHE A 91 19.33 -25.59 -0.44
N LEU A 92 20.29 -25.08 0.34
CA LEU A 92 21.47 -25.86 0.76
C LEU A 92 21.15 -26.92 1.84
N VAL A 93 20.13 -26.70 2.69
CA VAL A 93 19.56 -27.75 3.55
C VAL A 93 18.88 -28.84 2.71
N LEU A 94 18.15 -28.44 1.67
CA LEU A 94 17.52 -29.35 0.70
C LEU A 94 18.56 -30.22 -0.02
N THR A 95 19.65 -29.63 -0.53
CA THR A 95 20.69 -30.41 -1.21
C THR A 95 21.39 -31.36 -0.25
N TYR A 96 21.77 -30.91 0.95
CA TYR A 96 22.38 -31.77 1.96
C TYR A 96 21.55 -33.03 2.26
N HIS A 97 20.24 -32.86 2.52
CA HIS A 97 19.36 -34.01 2.77
C HIS A 97 19.15 -34.88 1.52
N LEU A 98 19.20 -34.32 0.31
CA LEU A 98 19.18 -35.09 -0.94
C LEU A 98 20.44 -35.95 -1.04
N HIS A 99 21.61 -35.37 -0.77
CA HIS A 99 22.90 -36.05 -0.81
C HIS A 99 22.98 -37.18 0.23
N LEU A 100 22.52 -36.93 1.47
CA LEU A 100 22.37 -37.96 2.51
C LEU A 100 21.42 -39.11 2.11
N THR A 101 20.47 -38.87 1.20
CA THR A 101 19.48 -39.87 0.74
C THR A 101 20.01 -40.74 -0.41
N ILE A 102 20.93 -40.24 -1.23
CA ILE A 102 21.37 -40.91 -2.48
C ILE A 102 22.78 -41.49 -2.42
N PHE A 103 23.68 -40.90 -1.63
CA PHE A 103 25.03 -41.39 -1.34
C PHE A 103 25.06 -42.20 -0.04
N MET A 104 26.18 -42.85 0.26
CA MET A 104 26.44 -43.36 1.62
C MET A 104 26.50 -42.23 2.64
N GLY A 105 25.35 -41.86 3.21
CA GLY A 105 25.18 -40.70 4.10
C GLY A 105 26.27 -40.55 5.20
N PRO A 106 26.61 -41.60 5.97
CA PRO A 106 27.67 -41.51 6.98
C PRO A 106 29.09 -41.26 6.43
N TRP A 107 29.31 -41.50 5.13
CA TRP A 107 30.57 -41.23 4.42
C TRP A 107 30.54 -39.91 3.63
N LEU A 108 29.40 -39.21 3.57
CA LEU A 108 29.28 -37.91 2.91
C LEU A 108 30.15 -36.86 3.61
N GLU A 109 30.14 -36.86 4.95
CA GLU A 109 30.85 -35.87 5.77
C GLU A 109 32.37 -36.09 5.92
N ALA A 110 32.90 -37.21 5.42
CA ALA A 110 34.34 -37.47 5.45
C ALA A 110 35.12 -36.44 4.60
N PRO A 111 36.16 -35.78 5.12
CA PRO A 111 36.95 -34.80 4.37
C PRO A 111 37.85 -35.47 3.31
N LEU A 112 38.51 -34.66 2.48
CA LEU A 112 39.48 -35.16 1.51
C LEU A 112 40.64 -35.87 2.23
N GLY A 113 41.02 -37.06 1.74
CA GLY A 113 42.11 -37.87 2.28
C GLY A 113 41.71 -38.74 3.48
N ALA A 114 40.43 -38.72 3.89
CA ALA A 114 39.95 -39.49 5.04
C ALA A 114 39.81 -40.99 4.77
N THR A 115 40.10 -41.81 5.77
CA THR A 115 39.77 -43.25 5.79
C THR A 115 38.35 -43.44 6.28
N VAL A 116 37.42 -43.84 5.40
CA VAL A 116 36.05 -44.22 5.78
C VAL A 116 35.99 -45.70 6.20
N GLN A 117 35.16 -46.00 7.20
CA GLN A 117 34.94 -47.34 7.74
C GLN A 117 33.50 -47.81 7.50
N PRO A 118 33.25 -49.10 7.26
CA PRO A 118 31.89 -49.63 7.14
C PRO A 118 31.11 -49.52 8.47
N PRO A 119 29.79 -49.27 8.44
CA PRO A 119 28.97 -49.27 9.64
C PRO A 119 29.01 -50.61 10.39
N LYS A 120 29.24 -50.54 11.71
CA LYS A 120 29.28 -51.72 12.60
C LYS A 120 27.95 -52.49 12.51
N GLY A 121 28.01 -53.79 12.18
CA GLY A 121 26.87 -54.70 12.21
C GLY A 121 26.05 -54.85 10.92
N ILE A 122 26.51 -54.34 9.76
CA ILE A 122 25.82 -54.54 8.48
C ILE A 122 26.77 -54.96 7.36
N ASP A 123 26.90 -56.26 7.12
CA ASP A 123 27.80 -56.84 6.12
C ASP A 123 27.28 -56.72 4.67
N PHE A 124 27.56 -55.56 4.05
CA PHE A 124 27.34 -55.35 2.60
C PHE A 124 28.57 -55.71 1.72
N GLY A 125 29.64 -56.24 2.32
CA GLY A 125 30.91 -56.49 1.64
C GLY A 125 31.70 -55.21 1.31
N LEU A 126 31.58 -54.19 2.16
CA LEU A 126 32.28 -52.92 2.05
C LEU A 126 33.54 -52.94 2.90
N THR A 127 34.72 -52.77 2.30
CA THR A 127 35.98 -52.57 3.03
C THR A 127 36.15 -51.11 3.44
N SER A 128 37.06 -50.83 4.39
CA SER A 128 37.56 -49.48 4.58
C SER A 128 38.25 -48.95 3.31
N LYS A 129 38.21 -47.63 3.10
CA LYS A 129 38.72 -46.97 1.90
C LYS A 129 39.14 -45.53 2.20
N ILE A 130 40.21 -45.04 1.57
CA ILE A 130 40.57 -43.62 1.60
C ILE A 130 39.80 -42.85 0.50
N VAL A 131 39.15 -41.75 0.85
CA VAL A 131 38.35 -40.93 -0.09
C VAL A 131 39.14 -39.73 -0.64
N TRP A 132 39.36 -39.71 -1.95
CA TRP A 132 40.14 -38.70 -2.67
C TRP A 132 39.28 -37.83 -3.62
N ASP A 133 37.97 -37.79 -3.40
CA ASP A 133 37.04 -37.09 -4.29
C ASP A 133 37.21 -35.56 -4.17
N VAL A 134 37.54 -34.88 -5.28
CA VAL A 134 37.91 -33.44 -5.30
C VAL A 134 36.86 -32.52 -4.67
N TRP A 135 35.58 -32.90 -4.72
CA TRP A 135 34.49 -32.13 -4.11
C TRP A 135 34.58 -32.06 -2.57
N ARG A 136 35.34 -32.96 -1.91
CA ARG A 136 35.56 -32.98 -0.45
C ARG A 136 36.53 -31.91 0.05
N LEU A 137 37.12 -31.12 -0.85
CA LEU A 137 37.94 -29.96 -0.50
C LEU A 137 37.16 -28.91 0.31
N PRO A 138 37.85 -28.09 1.14
CA PRO A 138 37.25 -26.92 1.79
C PRO A 138 36.53 -26.02 0.78
N ILE A 139 35.45 -25.38 1.22
CA ILE A 139 34.53 -24.56 0.40
C ILE A 139 33.76 -25.35 -0.68
N LEU A 140 34.41 -26.23 -1.46
CA LEU A 140 33.71 -27.06 -2.46
C LEU A 140 32.69 -28.00 -1.83
N ARG A 141 33.01 -28.62 -0.68
CA ARG A 141 32.10 -29.52 0.03
C ARG A 141 30.86 -28.84 0.61
N LEU A 142 30.77 -27.51 0.62
CA LEU A 142 29.60 -26.80 1.16
C LEU A 142 28.30 -27.13 0.40
N TRP A 143 28.42 -27.41 -0.89
CA TRP A 143 27.31 -27.90 -1.72
C TRP A 143 26.73 -29.23 -1.23
N MET A 144 27.58 -30.07 -0.63
CA MET A 144 27.29 -31.43 -0.18
C MET A 144 27.01 -31.55 1.33
N CYS A 145 27.59 -30.67 2.16
CA CYS A 145 27.71 -30.89 3.61
C CYS A 145 27.20 -29.73 4.50
N SER A 146 26.87 -28.56 3.94
CA SER A 146 26.74 -27.33 4.77
C SER A 146 25.48 -27.21 5.64
N GLY A 147 24.59 -28.20 5.68
CA GLY A 147 23.26 -28.08 6.29
C GLY A 147 23.25 -27.62 7.75
N HIS A 148 24.19 -28.09 8.57
CA HIS A 148 24.36 -27.70 9.98
C HIS A 148 24.64 -26.19 10.14
N VAL A 149 25.39 -25.61 9.19
CA VAL A 149 25.73 -24.17 9.13
C VAL A 149 24.54 -23.34 8.65
N GLN A 150 23.71 -23.88 7.76
CA GLN A 150 22.50 -23.20 7.30
C GLN A 150 21.49 -22.98 8.45
N VAL A 151 21.38 -23.94 9.38
CA VAL A 151 20.60 -23.77 10.62
C VAL A 151 21.17 -22.64 11.48
N SER A 152 22.51 -22.55 11.60
CA SER A 152 23.14 -21.42 12.29
C SER A 152 22.86 -20.07 11.62
N ILE A 153 22.86 -20.02 10.28
CA ILE A 153 22.47 -18.82 9.51
C ILE A 153 21.00 -18.46 9.76
N PHE A 154 20.07 -19.42 9.77
CA PHE A 154 18.65 -19.14 10.05
C PHE A 154 18.45 -18.46 11.40
N PHE A 155 19.04 -18.96 12.49
CA PHE A 155 18.79 -18.40 13.82
C PHE A 155 19.39 -16.99 13.98
N VAL A 156 20.53 -16.68 13.34
CA VAL A 156 21.07 -15.31 13.27
C VAL A 156 20.14 -14.40 12.46
N LEU A 157 19.60 -14.88 11.33
CA LEU A 157 18.62 -14.13 10.52
C LEU A 157 17.31 -13.88 11.28
N SER A 158 16.80 -14.87 12.01
CA SER A 158 15.59 -14.72 12.84
C SER A 158 15.82 -13.71 13.96
N GLY A 159 16.96 -13.73 14.65
CA GLY A 159 17.36 -12.69 15.61
C GLY A 159 17.43 -11.28 14.99
N LEU A 160 18.05 -11.17 13.82
CA LEU A 160 18.22 -9.92 13.07
C LEU A 160 16.87 -9.34 12.59
N VAL A 161 16.01 -10.16 12.00
CA VAL A 161 14.73 -9.73 11.39
C VAL A 161 13.66 -9.44 12.44
N LEU A 162 13.53 -10.29 13.48
CA LEU A 162 12.51 -10.09 14.53
C LEU A 162 12.78 -8.83 15.35
N SER A 163 14.05 -8.45 15.55
CA SER A 163 14.42 -7.25 16.31
C SER A 163 14.45 -5.95 15.46
N TRP A 164 14.42 -6.04 14.12
CA TRP A 164 14.64 -4.91 13.20
C TRP A 164 13.65 -3.73 13.33
N SER A 165 12.39 -4.03 13.67
CA SER A 165 11.33 -3.04 13.90
C SER A 165 11.18 -2.64 15.38
N PRO A 166 11.22 -3.59 16.35
CA PRO A 166 11.31 -3.26 17.78
C PRO A 166 12.47 -2.32 18.14
N LEU A 167 13.70 -2.61 17.69
CA LEU A 167 14.87 -1.78 18.00
C LEU A 167 14.75 -0.37 17.40
N GLU A 168 14.15 -0.23 16.22
CA GLU A 168 13.92 1.07 15.59
C GLU A 168 12.84 1.88 16.33
N SER A 169 11.79 1.21 16.83
CA SER A 169 10.76 1.83 17.69
C SER A 169 11.35 2.28 19.04
N SER A 170 12.25 1.48 19.63
CA SER A 170 13.01 1.84 20.85
C SER A 170 13.92 3.05 20.62
N ARG A 171 14.67 3.09 19.51
CA ARG A 171 15.55 4.21 19.13
C ARG A 171 14.78 5.53 19.00
N ARG A 172 13.58 5.49 18.41
CA ARG A 172 12.67 6.64 18.28
C ARG A 172 11.93 6.99 19.58
N GLY A 173 12.10 6.20 20.65
CA GLY A 173 11.43 6.39 21.93
C GLY A 173 9.94 6.02 21.96
N SER A 174 9.43 5.37 20.91
CA SER A 174 8.01 5.02 20.74
C SER A 174 7.65 3.75 21.51
N VAL A 175 7.74 3.79 22.85
CA VAL A 175 7.58 2.61 23.74
C VAL A 175 6.21 1.95 23.62
N GLU A 176 5.13 2.71 23.40
CA GLU A 176 3.79 2.18 23.16
C GLU A 176 3.73 1.37 21.85
N LYS A 177 4.26 1.92 20.76
CA LYS A 177 4.34 1.24 19.46
C LYS A 177 5.21 -0.02 19.53
N LEU A 178 6.28 0.02 20.33
CA LEU A 178 7.10 -1.15 20.64
C LEU A 178 6.29 -2.22 21.38
N ALA A 179 5.56 -1.85 22.44
CA ALA A 179 4.75 -2.78 23.22
C ALA A 179 3.65 -3.45 22.38
N VAL A 180 2.86 -2.67 21.63
CA VAL A 180 1.82 -3.18 20.72
C VAL A 180 2.41 -4.05 19.62
N SER A 181 3.57 -3.68 19.05
CA SER A 181 4.25 -4.50 18.04
C SER A 181 4.82 -5.80 18.61
N LEU A 182 5.17 -5.85 19.90
CA LEU A 182 5.70 -7.05 20.55
C LEU A 182 4.59 -7.99 21.02
N SER A 183 3.51 -7.51 21.65
CA SER A 183 2.39 -8.37 22.07
C SER A 183 1.76 -9.09 20.87
N SER A 184 1.45 -8.34 19.82
CA SER A 184 0.93 -8.84 18.54
C SER A 184 1.96 -9.72 17.78
N ALA A 185 3.26 -9.59 18.04
CA ALA A 185 4.26 -10.53 17.53
C ALA A 185 4.26 -11.85 18.30
N VAL A 186 4.24 -11.79 19.64
CA VAL A 186 4.21 -12.95 20.54
C VAL A 186 2.97 -13.82 20.29
N PHE A 187 1.76 -13.23 20.35
CA PHE A 187 0.49 -13.94 20.18
C PHE A 187 0.46 -14.79 18.90
N ARG A 188 0.88 -14.20 17.77
CA ARG A 188 0.86 -14.87 16.46
C ARG A 188 2.00 -15.85 16.23
N ARG A 189 3.09 -15.81 17.02
CA ARG A 189 4.32 -16.56 16.71
C ARG A 189 4.12 -18.06 16.84
N TRP A 190 3.41 -18.52 17.87
CA TRP A 190 3.10 -19.95 18.06
C TRP A 190 2.26 -20.48 16.89
N ILE A 191 1.14 -19.82 16.57
CA ILE A 191 0.22 -20.24 15.50
C ILE A 191 0.93 -20.29 14.14
N ARG A 192 1.77 -19.30 13.81
CA ARG A 192 2.50 -19.24 12.54
C ARG A 192 3.58 -20.32 12.38
N LEU A 193 4.18 -20.75 13.48
CA LEU A 193 5.19 -21.81 13.47
C LEU A 193 4.56 -23.20 13.50
N TYR A 194 3.65 -23.45 14.42
CA TYR A 194 3.18 -24.82 14.67
C TYR A 194 2.05 -25.26 13.72
N LEU A 195 1.15 -24.37 13.26
CA LEU A 195 0.02 -24.79 12.43
C LEU A 195 0.45 -25.39 11.06
N PRO A 196 1.43 -24.84 10.32
CA PRO A 196 1.92 -25.48 9.10
C PRO A 196 2.65 -26.80 9.38
N CYS A 197 3.39 -26.90 10.50
CA CYS A 197 3.99 -28.15 10.94
C CYS A 197 2.95 -29.24 11.20
N PHE A 198 1.82 -28.92 11.82
CA PHE A 198 0.72 -29.87 12.05
C PHE A 198 0.12 -30.39 10.74
N ALA A 199 -0.07 -29.52 9.74
CA ALA A 199 -0.58 -29.95 8.43
C ALA A 199 0.40 -30.89 7.70
N VAL A 200 1.70 -30.62 7.79
CA VAL A 200 2.77 -31.46 7.24
C VAL A 200 2.88 -32.81 7.98
N ALA A 201 2.79 -32.80 9.31
CA ALA A 201 2.76 -34.02 10.12
C ALA A 201 1.48 -34.84 9.88
N PHE A 202 0.33 -34.20 9.64
CA PHE A 202 -0.93 -34.88 9.32
C PHE A 202 -0.89 -35.56 7.94
N TRP A 203 -0.12 -35.04 6.99
CA TRP A 203 0.19 -35.75 5.74
C TRP A 203 0.99 -37.04 6.00
N GLN A 204 2.01 -37.01 6.87
CA GLN A 204 2.75 -38.22 7.27
C GLN A 204 1.86 -39.22 8.05
N PHE A 205 0.93 -38.75 8.87
CA PHE A 205 -0.10 -39.59 9.51
C PHE A 205 -0.96 -40.31 8.46
N TRP A 206 -1.43 -39.62 7.42
CA TRP A 206 -2.18 -40.25 6.32
C TRP A 206 -1.32 -41.21 5.49
N ALA A 207 -0.04 -40.90 5.26
CA ALA A 207 0.89 -41.81 4.60
C ALA A 207 1.07 -43.11 5.41
N LEU A 208 1.29 -43.01 6.72
CA LEU A 208 1.36 -44.15 7.64
C LEU A 208 0.07 -44.98 7.64
N TRP A 209 -1.08 -44.31 7.75
CA TRP A 209 -2.38 -44.99 7.81
C TRP A 209 -2.72 -45.74 6.52
N LEU A 210 -2.38 -45.17 5.36
CA LEU A 210 -2.56 -45.80 4.06
C LEU A 210 -1.50 -46.88 3.73
N GLY A 211 -0.49 -47.07 4.59
CA GLY A 211 0.61 -48.02 4.35
C GLY A 211 1.56 -47.61 3.24
N LEU A 212 1.63 -46.31 2.93
CA LEU A 212 2.55 -45.76 1.93
C LEU A 212 3.96 -45.59 2.52
N PRO A 213 5.02 -45.55 1.69
CA PRO A 213 6.38 -45.25 2.15
C PRO A 213 6.43 -43.87 2.83
N ASN A 214 6.63 -43.87 4.14
CA ASN A 214 6.61 -42.69 4.99
C ASN A 214 7.96 -42.50 5.71
N ALA A 215 8.14 -41.34 6.35
CA ALA A 215 9.37 -41.02 7.10
C ALA A 215 9.12 -40.81 8.61
N ALA A 216 7.97 -41.25 9.11
CA ALA A 216 7.58 -41.20 10.52
C ALA A 216 8.31 -42.27 11.33
N ASN A 217 8.75 -41.93 12.54
CA ASN A 217 9.35 -42.88 13.48
C ASN A 217 8.28 -43.63 14.30
N ARG A 218 7.15 -43.98 13.67
CA ARG A 218 5.97 -44.59 14.30
C ARG A 218 5.40 -45.70 13.43
N THR A 219 5.02 -46.80 14.07
CA THR A 219 4.32 -47.93 13.45
C THR A 219 2.82 -47.65 13.31
N ARG A 220 2.16 -48.39 12.40
CA ARG A 220 0.71 -48.29 12.22
C ARG A 220 -0.02 -49.01 13.35
N SER A 221 -0.91 -48.31 14.02
CA SER A 221 -1.79 -48.84 15.07
C SER A 221 -2.94 -49.67 14.49
N GLU A 222 -3.50 -50.56 15.31
CA GLU A 222 -4.58 -51.47 14.93
C GLU A 222 -5.90 -50.76 14.61
N SER A 223 -6.11 -49.54 15.13
CA SER A 223 -7.30 -48.73 14.83
C SER A 223 -6.97 -47.28 14.48
N PHE A 224 -7.81 -46.69 13.61
CA PHE A 224 -7.67 -45.30 13.17
C PHE A 224 -7.71 -44.31 14.34
N TRP A 225 -8.63 -44.51 15.29
CA TRP A 225 -8.81 -43.63 16.44
C TRP A 225 -7.64 -43.73 17.43
N ALA A 226 -7.02 -44.90 17.59
CA ALA A 226 -5.79 -45.04 18.36
C ALA A 226 -4.61 -44.32 17.69
N GLN A 227 -4.45 -44.44 16.37
CA GLN A 227 -3.45 -43.66 15.63
C GLN A 227 -3.70 -42.14 15.74
N LEU A 228 -4.96 -41.70 15.66
CA LEU A 228 -5.29 -40.27 15.76
C LEU A 228 -5.05 -39.73 17.17
N GLY A 229 -5.32 -40.52 18.21
CA GLY A 229 -4.96 -40.20 19.59
C GLY A 229 -3.45 -40.05 19.77
N ASP A 230 -2.67 -41.02 19.27
CA ASP A 230 -1.21 -40.97 19.27
C ASP A 230 -0.66 -39.75 18.51
N PHE A 231 -1.21 -39.43 17.34
CA PHE A 231 -0.87 -38.24 16.57
C PHE A 231 -1.13 -36.95 17.36
N LEU A 232 -2.27 -36.83 18.05
CA LEU A 232 -2.60 -35.66 18.87
C LEU A 232 -1.66 -35.54 20.09
N ILE A 233 -1.27 -36.65 20.71
CA ILE A 233 -0.30 -36.67 21.83
C ILE A 233 1.10 -36.25 21.35
N ALA A 234 1.57 -36.79 20.22
CA ALA A 234 2.84 -36.38 19.61
C ALA A 234 2.83 -34.88 19.21
N THR A 235 1.70 -34.40 18.70
CA THR A 235 1.47 -32.99 18.34
C THR A 235 1.53 -32.08 19.56
N GLU A 236 0.91 -32.47 20.68
CA GLU A 236 0.98 -31.72 21.95
C GLU A 236 2.41 -31.69 22.49
N LYS A 237 3.07 -32.85 22.67
CA LYS A 237 4.45 -32.92 23.18
C LYS A 237 5.39 -32.02 22.36
N PHE A 238 5.27 -32.09 21.04
CA PHE A 238 6.05 -31.24 20.15
C PHE A 238 5.74 -29.75 20.32
N ALA A 239 4.47 -29.34 20.38
CA ALA A 239 4.08 -27.94 20.39
C ALA A 239 3.99 -27.28 21.80
N ASN A 240 4.22 -28.05 22.86
CA ASN A 240 4.12 -27.61 24.26
C ASN A 240 4.93 -26.31 24.50
N PRO A 241 4.28 -25.18 24.84
CA PRO A 241 4.94 -23.87 24.91
C PRO A 241 5.70 -23.65 26.23
N PHE A 242 5.50 -24.49 27.24
CA PHE A 242 6.15 -24.37 28.55
C PHE A 242 7.49 -25.09 28.59
N TYR A 243 7.67 -26.14 27.78
CA TYR A 243 8.93 -26.85 27.65
C TYR A 243 9.88 -26.12 26.67
N ILE A 244 10.51 -25.05 27.18
CA ILE A 244 11.31 -24.09 26.39
C ILE A 244 12.75 -24.57 26.14
N ASN A 245 13.43 -25.11 27.16
CA ASN A 245 14.78 -25.68 26.99
C ASN A 245 14.64 -27.18 26.73
N ARG A 246 15.00 -27.60 25.51
CA ARG A 246 14.79 -28.97 25.01
C ARG A 246 16.10 -29.59 24.54
N THR A 247 16.23 -30.89 24.77
CA THR A 247 17.24 -31.70 24.08
C THR A 247 16.90 -31.81 22.58
N GLU A 248 17.86 -32.17 21.73
CA GLU A 248 17.60 -32.39 20.30
C GLU A 248 16.56 -33.51 20.08
N GLY A 249 16.47 -34.50 20.98
CA GLY A 249 15.47 -35.56 20.94
C GLY A 249 14.04 -35.10 21.27
N ASP A 250 13.86 -34.19 22.22
CA ASP A 250 12.53 -33.68 22.62
C ASP A 250 12.02 -32.52 21.75
N ALA A 251 12.86 -32.04 20.84
CA ALA A 251 12.47 -31.08 19.81
C ALA A 251 11.87 -31.75 18.55
N VAL A 252 12.09 -33.06 18.35
CA VAL A 252 11.59 -33.85 17.22
C VAL A 252 10.08 -34.11 17.32
N HIS A 253 9.37 -34.06 16.18
CA HIS A 253 7.99 -34.56 16.06
C HIS A 253 7.99 -35.98 15.51
N ASP A 254 7.35 -36.93 16.19
CA ASP A 254 7.46 -38.37 15.89
C ASP A 254 7.03 -38.75 14.46
N TYR A 255 6.06 -38.02 13.88
CA TYR A 255 5.57 -38.24 12.51
C TYR A 255 6.43 -37.58 11.43
N ASP A 256 7.22 -36.56 11.75
CA ASP A 256 8.19 -35.97 10.83
C ASP A 256 9.30 -35.26 11.60
N TRP A 257 10.51 -35.83 11.59
CA TRP A 257 11.64 -35.29 12.33
C TRP A 257 12.09 -33.89 11.85
N THR A 258 11.66 -33.42 10.68
CA THR A 258 12.30 -32.31 9.96
C THR A 258 12.04 -30.98 10.66
N MET A 259 10.92 -30.88 11.37
CA MET A 259 10.51 -29.70 12.15
C MET A 259 11.21 -29.54 13.50
N TRP A 260 12.28 -30.29 13.79
CA TRP A 260 13.02 -30.22 15.06
C TRP A 260 13.58 -28.82 15.41
N THR A 261 13.83 -27.96 14.41
CA THR A 261 14.29 -26.58 14.64
C THR A 261 13.19 -25.64 15.14
N ILE A 262 11.92 -26.02 15.05
CA ILE A 262 10.77 -25.14 15.29
C ILE A 262 10.56 -24.79 16.78
N PRO A 263 10.74 -25.72 17.75
CA PRO A 263 10.79 -25.38 19.17
C PRO A 263 11.91 -24.38 19.51
N PHE A 264 13.11 -24.56 18.93
CA PHE A 264 14.23 -23.62 19.10
C PHE A 264 13.94 -22.25 18.47
N GLU A 265 13.31 -22.20 17.29
CA GLU A 265 12.82 -20.96 16.66
C GLU A 265 11.79 -20.24 17.54
N PHE A 266 10.85 -20.97 18.16
CA PHE A 266 9.87 -20.39 19.08
C PHE A 266 10.55 -19.83 20.34
N ALA A 267 11.38 -20.62 21.01
CA ALA A 267 12.13 -20.22 22.21
C ALA A 267 13.03 -19.00 21.93
N GLY A 268 13.83 -19.05 20.86
CA GLY A 268 14.70 -17.95 20.43
C GLY A 268 13.94 -16.67 20.10
N SER A 269 12.73 -16.79 19.56
CA SER A 269 11.85 -15.63 19.34
C SER A 269 11.42 -14.97 20.63
N LEU A 270 11.04 -15.75 21.65
CA LEU A 270 10.68 -15.22 22.97
C LEU A 270 11.87 -14.49 23.62
N LEU A 271 13.09 -15.02 23.48
CA LEU A 271 14.31 -14.33 23.90
C LEU A 271 14.49 -12.99 23.16
N VAL A 272 14.31 -12.95 21.83
CA VAL A 272 14.41 -11.69 21.06
C VAL A 272 13.38 -10.67 21.52
N PHE A 273 12.13 -11.08 21.72
CA PHE A 273 11.06 -10.18 22.16
C PHE A 273 11.32 -9.66 23.58
N GLY A 274 11.78 -10.54 24.50
CA GLY A 274 12.20 -10.16 25.85
C GLY A 274 13.38 -9.19 25.87
N LEU A 275 14.42 -9.44 25.05
CA LEU A 275 15.57 -8.54 24.89
C LEU A 275 15.12 -7.18 24.33
N CYS A 276 14.27 -7.16 23.31
CA CYS A 276 13.75 -5.92 22.72
C CYS A 276 12.88 -5.11 23.70
N LEU A 277 12.15 -5.78 24.58
CA LEU A 277 11.39 -5.15 25.67
C LEU A 277 12.34 -4.58 26.75
N ALA A 278 13.32 -5.37 27.20
CA ALA A 278 14.28 -4.98 28.23
C ALA A 278 15.12 -3.76 27.82
N VAL A 279 15.62 -3.72 26.57
CA VAL A 279 16.32 -2.55 26.03
C VAL A 279 15.38 -1.44 25.53
N GLY A 280 14.06 -1.66 25.56
CA GLY A 280 13.06 -0.81 24.91
C GLY A 280 13.10 0.65 25.34
N ARG A 281 13.41 0.90 26.62
CA ARG A 281 13.54 2.24 27.23
C ARG A 281 14.93 2.89 27.01
N SER A 282 15.92 2.14 26.53
CA SER A 282 17.33 2.55 26.50
C SER A 282 17.71 3.28 25.21
N LYS A 283 17.60 4.61 25.21
CA LYS A 283 17.96 5.47 24.05
C LYS A 283 19.44 5.36 23.63
N ARG A 284 20.37 5.19 24.59
CA ARG A 284 21.83 5.11 24.34
C ARG A 284 22.22 3.80 23.65
N PHE A 285 22.95 3.87 22.54
CA PHE A 285 23.44 2.69 21.79
C PHE A 285 24.23 1.73 22.68
N TRP A 286 25.26 2.22 23.37
CA TRP A 286 26.13 1.40 24.22
C TRP A 286 25.38 0.66 25.33
N THR A 287 24.37 1.28 25.94
CA THR A 287 23.55 0.61 26.97
C THR A 287 22.78 -0.58 26.39
N ARG A 288 22.21 -0.45 25.19
CA ARG A 288 21.56 -1.59 24.51
C ARG A 288 22.57 -2.67 24.16
N THR A 289 23.71 -2.28 23.56
CA THR A 289 24.79 -3.20 23.16
C THR A 289 25.32 -4.00 24.36
N MET A 290 25.48 -3.39 25.53
CA MET A 290 25.93 -4.09 26.74
C MET A 290 24.87 -5.05 27.28
N VAL A 291 23.59 -4.65 27.36
CA VAL A 291 22.52 -5.54 27.86
C VAL A 291 22.34 -6.76 26.94
N ILE A 292 22.25 -6.55 25.62
CA ILE A 292 22.14 -7.65 24.65
C ILE A 292 23.43 -8.47 24.66
N GLY A 293 24.59 -7.83 24.74
CA GLY A 293 25.92 -8.44 24.74
C GLY A 293 26.13 -9.39 25.90
N THR A 294 25.80 -8.99 27.14
CA THR A 294 25.92 -9.84 28.33
C THR A 294 25.05 -11.09 28.23
N VAL A 295 23.80 -10.97 27.78
CA VAL A 295 22.90 -12.13 27.62
C VAL A 295 23.40 -13.06 26.50
N THR A 296 23.86 -12.49 25.39
CA THR A 296 24.40 -13.24 24.24
C THR A 296 25.69 -13.97 24.58
N ALA A 297 26.59 -13.33 25.34
CA ALA A 297 27.82 -13.93 25.84
C ALA A 297 27.54 -15.02 26.88
N TYR A 298 26.59 -14.81 27.79
CA TYR A 298 26.18 -15.83 28.76
C TYR A 298 25.63 -17.10 28.07
N ALA A 299 24.82 -16.94 27.02
CA ALA A 299 24.36 -18.08 26.22
C ALA A 299 25.53 -18.85 25.58
N CYS A 300 26.50 -18.15 24.97
CA CYS A 300 27.71 -18.78 24.44
C CYS A 300 28.52 -19.54 25.50
N LEU A 301 28.70 -18.95 26.69
CA LEU A 301 29.41 -19.57 27.81
C LEU A 301 28.68 -20.80 28.39
N LYS A 302 27.34 -20.86 28.24
CA LYS A 302 26.52 -22.01 28.65
C LYS A 302 26.31 -23.07 27.55
N ALA A 303 26.92 -22.91 26.37
CA ALA A 303 26.66 -23.74 25.19
C ALA A 303 25.20 -23.73 24.70
N GLU A 304 24.44 -22.70 25.09
CA GLU A 304 23.05 -22.44 24.68
C GLU A 304 23.03 -21.87 23.25
N TRP A 305 23.43 -22.72 22.30
CA TRP A 305 23.82 -22.35 20.93
C TRP A 305 22.72 -21.62 20.17
N ALA A 306 21.46 -22.03 20.32
CA ALA A 306 20.32 -21.37 19.69
C ALA A 306 20.14 -19.94 20.22
N PHE A 307 20.09 -19.76 21.54
CA PHE A 307 19.95 -18.46 22.18
C PHE A 307 21.13 -17.52 21.87
N TRP A 308 22.34 -18.06 21.75
CA TRP A 308 23.53 -17.30 21.32
C TRP A 308 23.37 -16.76 19.89
N LEU A 309 22.98 -17.59 18.93
CA LEU A 309 22.78 -17.18 17.53
C LEU A 309 21.69 -16.11 17.39
N PHE A 310 20.55 -16.32 18.05
CA PHE A 310 19.47 -15.32 18.10
C PHE A 310 19.96 -14.00 18.71
N GLY A 311 20.69 -14.04 19.83
CA GLY A 311 21.28 -12.86 20.47
C GLY A 311 22.28 -12.11 19.58
N MET A 312 23.14 -12.83 18.86
CA MET A 312 24.06 -12.25 17.86
C MET A 312 23.32 -11.56 16.71
N GLY A 313 22.17 -12.10 16.29
CA GLY A 313 21.26 -11.42 15.35
C GLY A 313 20.74 -10.08 15.88
N VAL A 314 20.33 -10.01 17.16
CA VAL A 314 19.88 -8.75 17.80
C VAL A 314 21.03 -7.74 17.97
N LEU A 315 22.25 -8.20 18.28
CA LEU A 315 23.44 -7.35 18.31
C LEU A 315 23.73 -6.73 16.93
N LEU A 316 23.71 -7.56 15.87
CA LEU A 316 23.91 -7.11 14.50
C LEU A 316 22.82 -6.11 14.09
N ALA A 317 21.55 -6.35 14.41
CA ALA A 317 20.46 -5.42 14.16
C ALA A 317 20.70 -4.05 14.81
N ASN A 318 21.06 -4.01 16.11
CA ASN A 318 21.35 -2.76 16.82
C ASN A 318 22.59 -2.04 16.25
N TYR A 319 23.61 -2.78 15.79
CA TYR A 319 24.81 -2.24 15.13
C TYR A 319 24.51 -1.64 13.74
N VAL A 320 23.89 -2.40 12.83
CA VAL A 320 23.58 -1.94 11.46
C VAL A 320 22.68 -0.71 11.51
N ARG A 321 21.65 -0.71 12.37
CA ARG A 321 20.81 0.46 12.60
C ARG A 321 21.59 1.65 13.17
N HIS A 322 22.62 1.44 14.00
CA HIS A 322 23.48 2.54 14.46
C HIS A 322 24.33 3.13 13.33
N ARG A 323 24.75 2.31 12.37
CA ARG A 323 25.51 2.73 11.18
C ARG A 323 24.67 3.30 10.04
N GLY A 324 23.35 3.49 10.24
CA GLY A 324 22.46 4.12 9.26
C GLY A 324 21.79 3.15 8.28
N GLY A 325 21.97 1.83 8.44
CA GLY A 325 21.41 0.82 7.54
C GLY A 325 22.47 0.07 6.73
N PHE A 326 22.06 -0.94 5.97
CA PHE A 326 22.95 -1.82 5.21
C PHE A 326 23.68 -1.06 4.08
N GLU A 327 23.02 -0.14 3.38
CA GLU A 327 23.64 0.61 2.27
C GLU A 327 24.72 1.55 2.78
N ALA A 328 24.43 2.36 3.81
CA ALA A 328 25.43 3.19 4.49
C ALA A 328 26.63 2.36 4.99
N LEU A 329 26.38 1.15 5.52
CA LEU A 329 27.42 0.24 6.00
C LEU A 329 28.38 -0.23 4.89
N SER A 330 27.91 -0.35 3.64
CA SER A 330 28.77 -0.66 2.49
C SER A 330 29.43 0.57 1.91
N ASN A 331 28.70 1.69 1.81
CA ASN A 331 29.20 2.93 1.21
C ASN A 331 30.32 3.58 2.04
N HIS A 332 30.40 3.27 3.34
CA HIS A 332 31.50 3.68 4.22
C HIS A 332 32.68 2.69 4.29
N ASN A 333 32.66 1.56 3.57
CA ASN A 333 33.81 0.64 3.56
C ASN A 333 34.97 1.20 2.71
N THR A 334 36.14 1.39 3.34
CA THR A 334 37.39 1.58 2.59
C THR A 334 37.84 0.26 1.95
N TRP A 335 38.75 0.32 0.96
CA TRP A 335 39.30 -0.90 0.33
C TRP A 335 39.88 -1.89 1.35
N ARG A 336 40.51 -1.39 2.43
CA ARG A 336 41.02 -2.20 3.54
C ARG A 336 39.88 -2.90 4.28
N SER A 337 38.80 -2.18 4.57
CA SER A 337 37.63 -2.79 5.21
C SER A 337 36.97 -3.84 4.32
N THR A 338 36.86 -3.59 3.01
CA THR A 338 36.34 -4.58 2.05
C THR A 338 37.24 -5.82 2.00
N ALA A 339 38.57 -5.66 1.98
CA ALA A 339 39.51 -6.77 2.06
C ALA A 339 39.36 -7.58 3.37
N THR A 340 39.22 -6.91 4.53
CA THR A 340 38.96 -7.57 5.82
C THR A 340 37.64 -8.35 5.83
N TRP A 341 36.55 -7.76 5.32
CA TRP A 341 35.26 -8.46 5.26
C TRP A 341 35.26 -9.62 4.27
N SER A 342 35.94 -9.50 3.13
CA SER A 342 36.16 -10.60 2.20
C SER A 342 37.01 -11.73 2.83
N ALA A 343 38.05 -11.39 3.60
CA ALA A 343 38.83 -12.39 4.34
C ALA A 343 37.99 -13.08 5.44
N THR A 344 37.13 -12.34 6.13
CA THR A 344 36.17 -12.88 7.12
C THR A 344 35.14 -13.79 6.45
N MET A 345 34.66 -13.43 5.26
CA MET A 345 33.77 -14.25 4.44
C MET A 345 34.45 -15.56 4.03
N VAL A 346 35.67 -15.52 3.47
CA VAL A 346 36.45 -16.72 3.13
C VAL A 346 36.72 -17.58 4.36
N PHE A 347 37.08 -16.99 5.49
CA PHE A 347 37.26 -17.70 6.75
C PHE A 347 35.97 -18.37 7.24
N SER A 348 34.81 -17.70 7.14
CA SER A 348 33.52 -18.32 7.47
C SER A 348 33.18 -19.50 6.55
N LEU A 349 33.48 -19.41 5.24
CA LEU A 349 33.30 -20.51 4.29
C LEU A 349 34.25 -21.69 4.54
N LEU A 350 35.45 -21.43 5.10
CA LEU A 350 36.35 -22.48 5.57
C LEU A 350 35.83 -23.14 6.85
N LEU A 351 35.35 -22.37 7.84
CA LEU A 351 34.70 -22.89 9.04
C LEU A 351 33.42 -23.68 8.72
N ALA A 352 32.68 -23.27 7.67
CA ALA A 352 31.50 -23.97 7.21
C ALA A 352 31.79 -25.36 6.62
N GLY A 353 33.03 -25.60 6.18
CA GLY A 353 33.47 -26.86 5.56
C GLY A 353 34.18 -27.81 6.52
N LEU A 354 34.11 -27.57 7.83
CA LEU A 354 34.78 -28.39 8.83
C LEU A 354 34.06 -29.73 9.04
N PRO A 355 34.77 -30.87 9.00
CA PRO A 355 34.19 -32.17 9.32
C PRO A 355 33.89 -32.28 10.83
N ALA A 356 32.66 -32.68 11.14
CA ALA A 356 32.32 -33.18 12.47
C ALA A 356 33.19 -34.40 12.84
N PRO A 357 33.41 -34.69 14.13
CA PRO A 357 34.01 -35.96 14.53
C PRO A 357 33.01 -37.12 14.32
N SER A 358 33.51 -38.30 13.96
CA SER A 358 32.73 -39.51 13.79
C SER A 358 33.57 -40.76 14.11
N GLU A 359 32.93 -41.86 14.49
CA GLU A 359 33.61 -43.18 14.52
C GLU A 359 33.82 -43.77 13.11
N LEU A 360 33.10 -43.25 12.10
CA LEU A 360 33.02 -43.84 10.76
C LEU A 360 34.02 -43.25 9.75
N TYR A 361 34.76 -42.21 10.14
CA TYR A 361 35.86 -41.65 9.35
C TYR A 361 36.89 -40.92 10.22
N ASP A 362 38.16 -40.98 9.82
CA ASP A 362 39.18 -40.04 10.32
C ASP A 362 39.08 -38.66 9.63
N ARG A 363 39.82 -37.67 10.13
CA ARG A 363 39.75 -36.29 9.60
C ARG A 363 41.14 -35.62 9.54
N PRO A 364 42.05 -36.10 8.68
CA PRO A 364 43.42 -35.61 8.59
C PRO A 364 43.48 -34.09 8.39
N GLY A 365 44.32 -33.41 9.17
CA GLY A 365 44.45 -31.94 9.16
C GLY A 365 43.40 -31.17 9.98
N TYR A 366 42.37 -31.83 10.52
CA TYR A 366 41.28 -31.21 11.29
C TYR A 366 41.29 -31.58 12.79
N GLU A 367 42.24 -32.41 13.23
CA GLU A 367 42.32 -32.94 14.60
C GLU A 367 42.41 -31.84 15.67
N TRP A 368 43.17 -30.78 15.39
CA TRP A 368 43.39 -29.63 16.26
C TRP A 368 42.08 -28.98 16.76
N ILE A 369 41.00 -29.08 15.98
CA ILE A 369 39.71 -28.46 16.28
C ILE A 369 39.14 -28.97 17.60
N THR A 370 39.26 -30.28 17.90
CA THR A 370 38.79 -30.81 19.18
C THR A 370 39.66 -30.36 20.35
N ALA A 371 40.97 -30.17 20.14
CA ALA A 371 41.86 -29.65 21.19
C ALA A 371 41.59 -28.17 21.55
N VAL A 372 41.00 -27.38 20.64
CA VAL A 372 40.63 -25.97 20.88
C VAL A 372 39.13 -25.74 21.12
N THR A 373 38.31 -26.78 21.11
CA THR A 373 36.87 -26.66 21.39
C THR A 373 36.62 -26.68 22.91
N PRO A 374 35.84 -25.75 23.48
CA PRO A 374 35.56 -25.76 24.92
C PRO A 374 34.82 -27.05 25.33
N SER A 375 35.19 -27.63 26.47
CA SER A 375 34.68 -28.94 26.91
C SER A 375 33.16 -29.02 27.02
N ASN A 376 32.50 -27.94 27.46
CA ASN A 376 31.04 -27.87 27.57
C ASN A 376 30.30 -27.79 26.22
N TRP A 377 31.01 -27.70 25.09
CA TRP A 377 30.43 -27.83 23.75
C TRP A 377 30.60 -29.23 23.16
N MET A 378 31.46 -30.09 23.74
CA MET A 378 31.77 -31.41 23.19
C MET A 378 30.57 -32.37 23.17
N GLU A 379 29.57 -32.15 24.04
CA GLU A 379 28.33 -32.93 24.07
C GLU A 379 27.39 -32.60 22.89
N ILE A 380 27.60 -31.48 22.18
CA ILE A 380 26.73 -30.99 21.10
C ILE A 380 27.42 -31.17 19.75
N GLU A 381 26.96 -32.13 18.95
CA GLU A 381 27.58 -32.54 17.67
C GLU A 381 29.09 -32.83 17.79
N GLY A 382 29.53 -33.39 18.92
CA GLY A 382 30.95 -33.65 19.19
C GLY A 382 31.82 -32.38 19.26
N GLY A 383 31.21 -31.22 19.56
CA GLY A 383 31.87 -29.92 19.54
C GLY A 383 31.83 -29.19 18.20
N ALA A 384 31.39 -29.84 17.11
CA ALA A 384 31.34 -29.22 15.78
C ALA A 384 30.36 -28.02 15.72
N ARG A 385 29.24 -28.10 16.46
CA ARG A 385 28.22 -27.03 16.56
C ARG A 385 28.82 -25.66 16.89
N PHE A 386 29.84 -25.59 17.74
CA PHE A 386 30.51 -24.32 18.10
C PHE A 386 31.08 -23.59 16.87
N TRP A 387 31.73 -24.34 15.98
CA TRP A 387 32.36 -23.81 14.77
C TRP A 387 31.35 -23.51 13.67
N PHE A 388 30.28 -24.31 13.56
CA PHE A 388 29.15 -24.02 12.67
C PHE A 388 28.41 -22.75 13.08
N CYS A 389 28.24 -22.52 14.38
CA CYS A 389 27.70 -21.26 14.92
C CYS A 389 28.59 -20.06 14.56
N TRP A 390 29.90 -20.13 14.82
CA TRP A 390 30.85 -19.09 14.44
C TRP A 390 30.83 -18.81 12.93
N SER A 391 30.79 -19.85 12.12
CA SER A 391 30.64 -19.75 10.66
C SER A 391 29.38 -18.95 10.29
N GLY A 392 28.20 -19.34 10.79
CA GLY A 392 26.95 -18.65 10.49
C GLY A 392 26.93 -17.19 10.91
N ILE A 393 27.49 -16.88 12.09
CA ILE A 393 27.66 -15.51 12.60
C ILE A 393 28.56 -14.69 11.66
N LEU A 394 29.78 -15.18 11.38
CA LEU A 394 30.77 -14.46 10.57
C LEU A 394 30.32 -14.30 9.12
N PHE A 395 29.60 -15.27 8.57
CA PHE A 395 28.99 -15.21 7.25
C PHE A 395 27.94 -14.09 7.18
N VAL A 396 26.95 -14.06 8.09
CA VAL A 396 25.88 -13.05 8.05
C VAL A 396 26.43 -11.65 8.36
N VAL A 397 27.42 -11.51 9.24
CA VAL A 397 28.12 -10.24 9.51
C VAL A 397 28.87 -9.75 8.26
N SER A 398 29.73 -10.57 7.65
CA SER A 398 30.51 -10.15 6.47
C SER A 398 29.62 -9.90 5.25
N ALA A 399 28.58 -10.71 5.02
CA ALA A 399 27.55 -10.45 4.00
C ALA A 399 26.82 -9.12 4.24
N SER A 400 26.57 -8.75 5.51
CA SER A 400 25.95 -7.45 5.85
C SER A 400 26.81 -6.26 5.44
N HIS A 401 28.14 -6.38 5.44
CA HIS A 401 29.06 -5.32 5.00
C HIS A 401 29.32 -5.34 3.48
N LEU A 402 29.37 -6.51 2.85
CA LEU A 402 29.75 -6.68 1.44
C LEU A 402 28.56 -6.48 0.50
N GLY A 403 28.37 -5.27 -0.02
CA GLY A 403 27.24 -4.92 -0.91
C GLY A 403 27.06 -5.86 -2.11
N ALA A 404 28.16 -6.24 -2.78
CA ALA A 404 28.13 -7.19 -3.90
C ALA A 404 27.58 -8.58 -3.51
N VAL A 405 27.87 -9.06 -2.30
CA VAL A 405 27.33 -10.33 -1.78
C VAL A 405 25.82 -10.22 -1.53
N ARG A 406 25.35 -9.07 -1.02
CA ARG A 406 23.91 -8.82 -0.86
C ARG A 406 23.17 -8.78 -2.19
N HIS A 407 23.76 -8.24 -3.24
CA HIS A 407 23.17 -8.23 -4.59
C HIS A 407 22.94 -9.66 -5.12
N VAL A 408 23.83 -10.62 -4.85
CA VAL A 408 23.60 -12.05 -5.19
C VAL A 408 22.33 -12.58 -4.50
N PHE A 409 22.10 -12.21 -3.24
CA PHE A 409 20.87 -12.58 -2.52
C PHE A 409 19.64 -11.72 -2.88
N GLN A 410 19.81 -10.65 -3.65
CA GLN A 410 18.70 -9.87 -4.24
C GLN A 410 18.29 -10.40 -5.64
N LEU A 411 19.01 -11.36 -6.22
CA LEU A 411 18.63 -11.98 -7.49
C LEU A 411 17.24 -12.65 -7.39
N PRO A 412 16.42 -12.64 -8.47
CA PRO A 412 15.08 -13.21 -8.45
C PRO A 412 15.02 -14.66 -7.98
N VAL A 413 16.01 -15.50 -8.32
CA VAL A 413 16.07 -16.91 -7.90
C VAL A 413 16.18 -17.03 -6.38
N ALA A 414 17.11 -16.29 -5.76
CA ALA A 414 17.28 -16.28 -4.31
C ALA A 414 16.01 -15.78 -3.60
N ARG A 415 15.43 -14.68 -4.10
CA ARG A 415 14.20 -14.09 -3.53
C ARG A 415 12.96 -14.99 -3.68
N TYR A 416 12.86 -15.75 -4.77
CA TYR A 416 11.81 -16.76 -4.94
C TYR A 416 11.98 -17.92 -3.94
N LEU A 417 13.19 -18.48 -3.84
CA LEU A 417 13.51 -19.49 -2.82
C LEU A 417 13.21 -18.94 -1.41
N GLY A 418 13.44 -17.65 -1.18
CA GLY A 418 13.10 -16.95 0.06
C GLY A 418 11.60 -16.88 0.36
N ARG A 419 10.74 -16.83 -0.67
CA ARG A 419 9.27 -16.87 -0.55
C ARG A 419 8.81 -18.25 -0.08
N VAL A 420 9.31 -19.32 -0.71
CA VAL A 420 8.92 -20.71 -0.40
C VAL A 420 9.76 -21.39 0.69
N SER A 421 10.78 -20.72 1.24
CA SER A 421 11.85 -21.33 2.07
C SER A 421 11.34 -22.17 3.24
N TYR A 422 10.24 -21.74 3.86
CA TYR A 422 9.69 -22.40 5.04
C TYR A 422 8.99 -23.72 4.70
N MET A 423 8.18 -23.75 3.64
CA MET A 423 7.59 -24.98 3.13
C MET A 423 8.64 -25.87 2.46
N LEU A 424 9.65 -25.30 1.78
CA LEU A 424 10.79 -26.04 1.24
C LEU A 424 11.52 -26.81 2.35
N TYR A 425 11.76 -26.16 3.48
CA TYR A 425 12.34 -26.78 4.67
C TYR A 425 11.43 -27.90 5.23
N LEU A 426 10.11 -27.69 5.35
CA LEU A 426 9.22 -28.69 5.95
C LEU A 426 8.87 -29.88 5.04
N THR A 427 8.73 -29.71 3.72
CA THR A 427 8.17 -30.75 2.84
C THR A 427 9.21 -31.63 2.13
N HIS A 428 10.49 -31.21 2.06
CA HIS A 428 11.45 -31.86 1.16
C HIS A 428 11.66 -33.36 1.40
N ARG A 429 11.75 -33.80 2.67
CA ARG A 429 11.92 -35.23 2.98
C ARG A 429 10.68 -36.09 2.71
N ILE A 430 9.49 -35.48 2.73
CA ILE A 430 8.25 -36.16 2.33
C ILE A 430 8.36 -36.54 0.84
N VAL A 431 8.72 -35.55 0.01
CA VAL A 431 8.96 -35.76 -1.43
C VAL A 431 10.12 -36.73 -1.68
N PHE A 432 11.15 -36.74 -0.83
CA PHE A 432 12.22 -37.74 -0.93
C PHE A 432 11.73 -39.17 -0.65
N GLY A 433 10.88 -39.38 0.37
CA GLY A 433 10.29 -40.68 0.66
C GLY A 433 9.43 -41.20 -0.50
N PHE A 434 8.58 -40.34 -1.07
CA PHE A 434 7.68 -40.72 -2.17
C PHE A 434 8.35 -40.83 -3.55
N ILE A 435 9.39 -40.05 -3.83
CA ILE A 435 9.95 -39.93 -5.19
C ILE A 435 11.44 -40.27 -5.22
N CYS A 436 12.26 -39.63 -4.38
CA CYS A 436 13.72 -39.82 -4.44
C CYS A 436 14.15 -41.24 -4.10
N VAL A 437 13.60 -41.85 -3.04
CA VAL A 437 13.97 -43.21 -2.61
C VAL A 437 13.52 -44.26 -3.63
N PRO A 438 12.28 -44.27 -4.16
CA PRO A 438 11.90 -45.16 -5.26
C PRO A 438 12.72 -44.95 -6.53
N LEU A 439 12.95 -43.71 -6.97
CA LEU A 439 13.75 -43.39 -8.15
C LEU A 439 15.21 -43.87 -7.98
N THR A 440 15.81 -43.62 -6.82
CA THR A 440 17.18 -44.06 -6.51
C THR A 440 17.27 -45.58 -6.51
N LYS A 441 16.32 -46.30 -5.89
CA LYS A 441 16.27 -47.77 -5.92
C LYS A 441 16.14 -48.31 -7.35
N ALA A 442 15.25 -47.73 -8.17
CA ALA A 442 15.06 -48.14 -9.56
C ALA A 442 16.32 -47.92 -10.40
N LEU A 443 16.99 -46.78 -10.27
CA LEU A 443 18.24 -46.48 -10.96
C LEU A 443 19.41 -47.35 -10.48
N VAL A 444 19.56 -47.53 -9.17
CA VAL A 444 20.57 -48.40 -8.56
C VAL A 444 20.43 -49.83 -9.09
N ALA A 445 19.21 -50.37 -9.13
CA ALA A 445 18.94 -51.69 -9.70
C ALA A 445 19.20 -51.76 -11.22
N ALA A 446 18.69 -50.78 -12.00
CA ALA A 446 18.83 -50.77 -13.46
C ALA A 446 20.29 -50.68 -13.94
N PHE A 447 21.17 -50.06 -13.16
CA PHE A 447 22.60 -49.94 -13.45
C PHE A 447 23.47 -50.90 -12.62
N GLY A 448 22.90 -51.94 -12.01
CA GLY A 448 23.65 -53.02 -11.34
C GLY A 448 24.43 -52.59 -10.08
N ARG A 449 24.06 -51.46 -9.46
CA ARG A 449 24.63 -50.99 -8.19
C ARG A 449 23.85 -51.61 -7.02
N LYS A 450 24.45 -51.67 -5.82
CA LYS A 450 23.90 -52.48 -4.72
C LYS A 450 23.03 -51.71 -3.71
N LEU A 451 23.37 -50.46 -3.40
CA LEU A 451 22.86 -49.80 -2.19
C LEU A 451 22.56 -48.31 -2.40
N THR A 452 23.48 -47.59 -3.05
CA THR A 452 23.45 -46.13 -3.28
C THR A 452 24.08 -45.76 -4.62
N ILE A 453 23.96 -44.50 -5.05
CA ILE A 453 24.48 -44.05 -6.34
C ILE A 453 26.01 -44.01 -6.44
N ASP A 454 26.74 -44.27 -5.36
CA ASP A 454 28.21 -44.44 -5.32
C ASP A 454 28.67 -45.91 -5.20
N SER A 455 27.75 -46.85 -4.93
CA SER A 455 28.03 -48.28 -4.65
C SER A 455 28.39 -49.16 -5.88
N GLY A 456 28.91 -48.56 -6.95
CA GLY A 456 29.26 -49.25 -8.20
C GLY A 456 30.52 -50.11 -8.13
N VAL A 457 30.60 -51.14 -8.98
CA VAL A 457 31.70 -52.12 -9.06
C VAL A 457 32.38 -52.12 -10.45
N GLU A 458 32.23 -51.04 -11.21
CA GLU A 458 32.72 -50.93 -12.60
C GLU A 458 34.24 -50.99 -12.67
N ALA A 459 34.78 -51.71 -13.67
CA ALA A 459 36.21 -52.01 -13.78
C ALA A 459 37.10 -50.75 -13.82
N ASN A 460 36.67 -49.69 -14.50
CA ASN A 460 37.43 -48.45 -14.63
C ASN A 460 36.87 -47.34 -13.73
N ALA A 461 37.72 -46.72 -12.92
CA ALA A 461 37.34 -45.64 -12.01
C ALA A 461 36.64 -44.45 -12.72
N PHE A 462 37.07 -44.10 -13.94
CA PHE A 462 36.43 -43.06 -14.75
C PHE A 462 34.98 -43.40 -15.09
N GLN A 463 34.69 -44.64 -15.50
CA GLN A 463 33.32 -45.08 -15.81
C GLN A 463 32.44 -45.05 -14.55
N ARG A 464 32.98 -45.49 -13.41
CA ARG A 464 32.30 -45.44 -12.10
C ARG A 464 31.89 -44.00 -11.76
N VAL A 465 32.82 -43.05 -11.85
CA VAL A 465 32.57 -41.62 -11.56
C VAL A 465 31.61 -40.99 -12.57
N ALA A 466 31.81 -41.21 -13.88
CA ALA A 466 30.94 -40.66 -14.92
C ALA A 466 29.48 -41.13 -14.75
N LEU A 467 29.27 -42.41 -14.45
CA LEU A 467 27.94 -42.94 -14.16
C LEU A 467 27.38 -42.43 -12.82
N THR A 468 28.19 -42.29 -11.76
CA THR A 468 27.75 -41.64 -10.50
C THR A 468 27.25 -40.21 -10.77
N VAL A 469 27.98 -39.43 -11.57
CA VAL A 469 27.59 -38.06 -11.93
C VAL A 469 26.33 -38.05 -12.79
N LEU A 470 26.20 -38.95 -13.77
CA LEU A 470 24.99 -39.07 -14.59
C LEU A 470 23.75 -39.40 -13.72
N LEU A 471 23.85 -40.39 -12.83
CA LEU A 471 22.77 -40.76 -11.91
C LEU A 471 22.43 -39.62 -10.94
N TYR A 472 23.44 -38.93 -10.41
CA TYR A 472 23.24 -37.73 -9.59
C TYR A 472 22.47 -36.65 -10.36
N MET A 473 22.86 -36.31 -11.60
CA MET A 473 22.19 -35.30 -12.40
C MET A 473 20.74 -35.70 -12.73
N VAL A 474 20.49 -36.97 -13.11
CA VAL A 474 19.14 -37.49 -13.34
C VAL A 474 18.27 -37.33 -12.08
N ILE A 475 18.75 -37.74 -10.91
CA ILE A 475 17.97 -37.61 -9.67
C ILE A 475 17.79 -36.14 -9.28
N PHE A 476 18.84 -35.32 -9.38
CA PHE A 476 18.81 -33.91 -9.00
C PHE A 476 17.81 -33.11 -9.85
N PHE A 477 17.92 -33.17 -11.18
CA PHE A 477 17.01 -32.47 -12.09
C PHE A 477 15.60 -33.08 -12.14
N THR A 478 15.38 -34.30 -11.65
CA THR A 478 14.02 -34.84 -11.46
C THR A 478 13.40 -34.39 -10.14
N VAL A 479 14.12 -34.58 -9.02
CA VAL A 479 13.57 -34.42 -7.67
C VAL A 479 13.51 -32.96 -7.24
N VAL A 480 14.56 -32.16 -7.48
CA VAL A 480 14.63 -30.78 -6.97
C VAL A 480 13.50 -29.89 -7.51
N PRO A 481 13.14 -29.91 -8.82
CA PRO A 481 11.99 -29.16 -9.31
C PRO A 481 10.67 -29.61 -8.70
N VAL A 482 10.46 -30.91 -8.46
CA VAL A 482 9.24 -31.42 -7.83
C VAL A 482 9.15 -31.01 -6.36
N VAL A 483 10.27 -30.99 -5.62
CA VAL A 483 10.30 -30.47 -4.24
C VAL A 483 9.93 -28.97 -4.22
N ILE A 484 10.45 -28.18 -5.16
CA ILE A 484 10.13 -26.75 -5.28
C ILE A 484 8.65 -26.54 -5.64
N LEU A 485 8.08 -27.35 -6.52
CA LEU A 485 6.65 -27.32 -6.87
C LEU A 485 5.75 -27.66 -5.67
N VAL A 486 6.09 -28.72 -4.91
CA VAL A 486 5.36 -29.10 -3.69
C VAL A 486 5.47 -28.01 -2.62
N ALA A 487 6.68 -27.46 -2.42
CA ALA A 487 6.90 -26.35 -1.49
C ALA A 487 6.09 -25.10 -1.86
N HIS A 488 5.98 -24.79 -3.16
CA HIS A 488 5.14 -23.69 -3.64
C HIS A 488 3.65 -23.96 -3.39
N ALA A 489 3.16 -25.16 -3.70
CA ALA A 489 1.77 -25.54 -3.44
C ALA A 489 1.44 -25.44 -1.94
N CYS A 490 2.31 -25.93 -1.05
CA CYS A 490 2.15 -25.80 0.40
C CYS A 490 2.28 -24.34 0.89
N GLU A 491 3.05 -23.48 0.23
CA GLU A 491 3.15 -22.06 0.61
C GLU A 491 1.83 -21.32 0.31
N VAL A 492 1.21 -21.63 -0.84
CA VAL A 492 -0.09 -21.09 -1.22
C VAL A 492 -1.25 -21.68 -0.39
N LEU A 493 -1.22 -22.98 -0.10
CA LEU A 493 -2.34 -23.72 0.51
C LEU A 493 -2.27 -23.84 2.04
N ILE A 494 -1.10 -23.73 2.66
CA ILE A 494 -0.89 -23.96 4.11
C ILE A 494 -0.28 -22.73 4.78
N ASP A 495 0.85 -22.22 4.28
CA ASP A 495 1.59 -21.13 4.94
C ASP A 495 0.87 -19.77 4.84
N ARG A 496 0.50 -19.32 3.62
CA ARG A 496 -0.27 -18.08 3.44
C ARG A 496 -1.61 -18.11 4.20
N PRO A 497 -2.39 -19.20 4.23
CA PRO A 497 -3.58 -19.29 5.07
C PRO A 497 -3.27 -19.26 6.58
N SER A 498 -2.25 -19.98 7.05
CA SER A 498 -1.87 -19.99 8.48
C SER A 498 -1.40 -18.62 8.97
N THR A 499 -0.59 -17.92 8.17
CA THR A 499 -0.10 -16.57 8.48
C THR A 499 -1.19 -15.50 8.43
N LYS A 500 -2.22 -15.68 7.59
CA LYS A 500 -3.48 -14.91 7.60
C LYS A 500 -4.39 -15.27 8.77
N LEU A 501 -4.52 -16.54 9.15
CA LEU A 501 -5.38 -16.99 10.26
C LEU A 501 -4.86 -16.49 11.60
N ALA A 502 -3.56 -16.66 11.89
CA ALA A 502 -2.92 -16.12 13.09
C ALA A 502 -3.16 -14.60 13.21
N ARG A 503 -3.11 -13.88 12.08
CA ARG A 503 -3.41 -12.45 12.00
C ARG A 503 -4.88 -12.13 12.31
N ARG A 504 -5.83 -12.86 11.71
CA ARG A 504 -7.26 -12.69 12.00
C ARG A 504 -7.62 -12.99 13.45
N LEU A 505 -6.96 -13.95 14.08
CA LEU A 505 -7.16 -14.29 15.50
C LEU A 505 -6.61 -13.21 16.44
N ASP A 506 -5.46 -12.63 16.11
CA ASP A 506 -4.86 -11.48 16.81
C ASP A 506 -5.77 -10.24 16.69
N GLU A 507 -6.23 -9.92 15.49
CA GLU A 507 -7.18 -8.84 15.21
C GLU A 507 -8.56 -9.09 15.87
N TRP A 508 -9.03 -10.33 15.93
CA TRP A 508 -10.27 -10.72 16.63
C TRP A 508 -10.15 -10.62 18.15
N SER A 509 -9.02 -11.03 18.74
CA SER A 509 -8.79 -10.99 20.20
C SER A 509 -8.77 -9.58 20.80
N ILE A 510 -8.77 -8.55 19.94
CA ILE A 510 -8.78 -7.13 20.27
C ILE A 510 -10.15 -6.49 19.89
N SER A 511 -11.11 -7.27 19.37
CA SER A 511 -12.42 -6.80 18.91
C SER A 511 -13.57 -7.42 19.70
N ASP A 512 -14.47 -6.59 20.25
CA ASP A 512 -15.66 -7.00 21.00
C ASP A 512 -16.80 -7.53 20.10
N ALA A 513 -16.47 -8.30 19.06
CA ALA A 513 -17.39 -8.76 18.02
C ALA A 513 -17.62 -10.28 18.09
N PRO A 514 -18.89 -10.75 18.09
CA PRO A 514 -19.21 -12.17 18.14
C PRO A 514 -18.78 -12.91 16.87
N TRP A 515 -18.32 -14.15 17.05
CA TRP A 515 -17.75 -14.99 16.00
C TRP A 515 -18.82 -15.50 15.01
N TYR A 516 -18.65 -15.17 13.73
CA TYR A 516 -19.44 -15.72 12.62
C TYR A 516 -18.55 -16.55 11.68
N PRO A 517 -18.80 -17.86 11.50
CA PRO A 517 -18.11 -18.66 10.50
C PRO A 517 -18.66 -18.40 9.08
N PHE A 518 -17.80 -18.58 8.07
CA PHE A 518 -18.17 -18.71 6.65
C PHE A 518 -19.14 -17.66 6.06
N ARG A 519 -18.65 -16.45 5.79
CA ARG A 519 -19.16 -15.65 4.65
C ARG A 519 -18.32 -15.99 3.41
N ARG A 520 -18.97 -16.48 2.34
CA ARG A 520 -18.30 -17.00 1.12
C ARG A 520 -17.41 -15.96 0.46
N GLU A 521 -16.29 -16.41 -0.13
CA GLU A 521 -15.38 -15.56 -0.88
C GLU A 521 -16.01 -15.14 -2.22
N GLY A 522 -16.32 -13.84 -2.33
CA GLY A 522 -16.74 -13.19 -3.58
C GLY A 522 -15.99 -11.88 -3.87
N ALA A 523 -15.09 -11.46 -2.97
CA ALA A 523 -14.20 -10.32 -3.16
C ALA A 523 -12.79 -10.84 -3.41
N ILE A 524 -12.29 -10.66 -4.64
CA ILE A 524 -10.97 -11.16 -5.05
C ILE A 524 -9.88 -10.29 -4.41
N VAL A 525 -9.33 -10.75 -3.29
CA VAL A 525 -8.15 -10.15 -2.65
C VAL A 525 -6.90 -10.54 -3.45
N LEU A 526 -6.67 -9.84 -4.56
CA LEU A 526 -5.43 -9.95 -5.33
C LEU A 526 -4.23 -9.53 -4.46
N PRO A 527 -3.09 -10.27 -4.50
CA PRO A 527 -1.90 -9.89 -3.77
C PRO A 527 -1.34 -8.54 -4.22
N LEU A 528 -0.91 -7.77 -3.23
CA LEU A 528 -0.21 -6.51 -3.38
C LEU A 528 1.18 -6.76 -4.00
N HIS A 529 1.38 -6.39 -5.26
CA HIS A 529 2.73 -6.25 -5.82
C HIS A 529 2.76 -5.45 -7.12
N THR A 530 3.63 -4.44 -7.16
CA THR A 530 3.92 -3.59 -8.32
C THR A 530 4.91 -4.25 -9.26
N LYS A 531 4.67 -4.10 -10.57
CA LYS A 531 5.67 -4.33 -11.62
C LYS A 531 5.33 -3.58 -12.91
N GLU A 532 5.98 -2.44 -13.12
CA GLU A 532 6.02 -1.74 -14.41
C GLU A 532 7.04 -2.45 -15.34
N SER A 533 6.70 -2.58 -16.63
CA SER A 533 7.53 -2.16 -17.78
C SER A 533 6.97 -2.71 -19.11
N ASP A 534 6.73 -1.77 -20.02
CA ASP A 534 6.89 -1.85 -21.48
C ASP A 534 5.96 -2.70 -22.38
N GLU A 535 5.93 -2.29 -23.65
CA GLU A 535 4.93 -2.48 -24.72
C GLU A 535 5.35 -3.59 -25.74
N PRO A 536 4.61 -3.92 -26.85
CA PRO A 536 3.61 -3.12 -27.58
C PRO A 536 2.33 -3.84 -28.07
N GLU A 537 1.60 -3.15 -28.96
CA GLU A 537 0.31 -3.39 -29.62
C GLU A 537 0.01 -4.79 -30.18
N GLU A 538 -1.28 -5.19 -30.15
CA GLU A 538 -2.04 -5.53 -31.38
C GLU A 538 -3.58 -5.43 -31.16
N THR A 539 -4.38 -5.59 -32.23
CA THR A 539 -5.73 -4.98 -32.36
C THR A 539 -6.97 -5.81 -31.96
N MET A 540 -8.08 -5.07 -31.79
CA MET A 540 -9.52 -5.43 -31.89
C MET A 540 -9.91 -6.52 -32.95
N PRO A 541 -11.13 -7.13 -32.92
CA PRO A 541 -12.41 -6.54 -32.47
C PRO A 541 -13.42 -7.43 -31.70
N LEU A 542 -14.59 -6.86 -31.38
CA LEU A 542 -15.78 -7.53 -30.85
C LEU A 542 -16.70 -8.05 -31.97
N THR A 543 -17.45 -9.13 -31.69
CA THR A 543 -18.90 -9.23 -31.93
C THR A 543 -19.55 -9.90 -30.70
N ALA A 544 -20.68 -9.46 -30.14
CA ALA A 544 -22.06 -9.47 -30.68
C ALA A 544 -22.62 -10.91 -30.87
N ASP A 545 -23.90 -11.23 -30.57
CA ASP A 545 -25.04 -10.34 -30.28
C ASP A 545 -26.30 -11.06 -29.68
N ILE A 546 -27.31 -10.29 -29.22
CA ILE A 546 -28.80 -10.51 -29.37
C ILE A 546 -29.48 -11.72 -28.64
N GLU A 547 -30.77 -11.74 -28.22
CA GLU A 547 -31.92 -10.78 -28.09
C GLU A 547 -32.72 -11.13 -26.78
N MET A 548 -33.66 -10.39 -26.15
CA MET A 548 -34.46 -9.15 -26.37
C MET A 548 -35.89 -9.21 -27.00
N ALA A 549 -36.89 -9.67 -26.24
CA ALA A 549 -38.33 -9.35 -26.43
C ALA A 549 -39.08 -9.38 -25.07
N GLY A 550 -39.93 -8.45 -24.63
CA GLY A 550 -40.42 -7.14 -25.13
C GLY A 550 -41.44 -6.61 -24.07
N ASP A 551 -42.43 -5.74 -24.31
CA ASP A 551 -42.61 -4.52 -25.14
C ASP A 551 -44.03 -3.96 -24.79
N ALA A 552 -44.41 -2.68 -24.89
CA ALA A 552 -43.72 -1.39 -25.11
C ALA A 552 -44.60 -0.27 -24.50
N THR A 553 -44.12 0.92 -24.12
CA THR A 553 -44.03 2.15 -24.96
C THR A 553 -43.66 3.34 -24.02
N ALA A 554 -43.05 4.49 -24.38
CA ALA A 554 -42.65 5.17 -25.63
C ALA A 554 -43.70 6.13 -26.29
N PRO A 555 -43.31 7.27 -26.89
CA PRO A 555 -42.18 8.20 -26.58
C PRO A 555 -42.62 9.71 -26.72
N PRO A 556 -41.75 10.74 -26.83
CA PRO A 556 -40.96 10.99 -28.06
C PRO A 556 -39.53 11.59 -27.90
N ARG A 557 -38.68 11.27 -28.90
CA ARG A 557 -37.52 12.04 -29.44
C ARG A 557 -36.30 12.34 -28.54
N ARG A 558 -35.30 11.46 -28.65
CA ARG A 558 -33.85 11.71 -28.42
C ARG A 558 -33.28 12.79 -29.37
N VAL A 559 -32.18 13.41 -28.96
CA VAL A 559 -31.26 14.17 -29.84
C VAL A 559 -29.86 13.53 -29.83
N ARG A 560 -29.17 13.63 -30.98
CA ARG A 560 -27.81 13.20 -31.37
C ARG A 560 -26.84 12.62 -30.32
N ARG A 561 -26.23 11.48 -30.71
CA ARG A 561 -24.84 11.06 -30.50
C ARG A 561 -23.93 12.04 -29.73
N GLN A 562 -23.61 11.75 -28.47
CA GLN A 562 -22.30 12.13 -27.92
C GLN A 562 -21.22 11.22 -28.52
N ARG A 563 -20.05 11.79 -28.83
CA ARG A 563 -18.87 11.02 -29.23
C ARG A 563 -18.21 10.45 -27.99
N GLN A 564 -17.59 9.28 -28.13
CA GLN A 564 -16.67 8.73 -27.15
C GLN A 564 -15.37 9.56 -27.18
N ILE A 565 -15.33 10.65 -26.39
CA ILE A 565 -14.13 11.49 -26.28
C ILE A 565 -13.10 10.73 -25.45
N VAL A 566 -12.14 10.13 -26.14
CA VAL A 566 -10.87 9.73 -25.53
C VAL A 566 -10.11 11.01 -25.21
N LEU A 567 -10.24 11.47 -23.97
CA LEU A 567 -9.23 12.36 -23.38
C LEU A 567 -7.93 11.54 -23.28
N PRO A 568 -6.85 11.92 -23.96
CA PRO A 568 -5.54 11.32 -23.72
C PRO A 568 -5.16 11.52 -22.25
N ALA A 569 -4.40 10.59 -21.69
CA ALA A 569 -3.70 10.88 -20.45
C ALA A 569 -2.69 11.99 -20.74
N ALA A 570 -2.96 13.20 -20.24
CA ALA A 570 -1.95 14.23 -20.10
C ALA A 570 -1.00 13.79 -18.97
N VAL A 571 -0.15 12.82 -19.30
CA VAL A 571 1.18 12.72 -18.70
C VAL A 571 1.76 14.13 -18.75
N LEU A 572 2.34 14.61 -17.64
CA LEU A 572 3.23 15.79 -17.70
C LEU A 572 4.55 15.34 -18.31
N ASP A 573 4.48 14.94 -19.58
CA ASP A 573 5.63 14.48 -20.34
C ASP A 573 6.50 15.68 -20.71
N ASN A 574 7.80 15.48 -20.62
CA ASN A 574 8.72 16.55 -20.22
C ASN A 574 9.27 17.31 -21.43
N THR A 575 8.37 17.82 -22.27
CA THR A 575 8.69 18.51 -23.53
C THR A 575 7.96 19.85 -23.67
N ASP A 576 8.72 20.87 -24.05
CA ASP A 576 8.29 22.25 -24.36
C ASP A 576 7.77 23.12 -23.20
N SER A 577 8.38 22.99 -22.01
CA SER A 577 8.38 24.02 -20.96
C SER A 577 9.25 25.22 -21.34
N SER A 578 8.98 25.82 -22.51
CA SER A 578 9.65 27.02 -23.01
C SER A 578 9.49 28.19 -22.02
N PRO A 579 10.57 28.74 -21.43
CA PRO A 579 10.48 29.81 -20.42
C PRO A 579 9.87 31.12 -20.96
N ARG A 580 9.74 31.23 -22.29
CA ARG A 580 9.21 32.40 -23.01
C ARG A 580 7.73 32.27 -23.38
N ALA A 581 7.02 31.28 -22.86
CA ALA A 581 5.60 31.11 -23.09
C ALA A 581 4.77 32.30 -22.52
N PRO A 582 3.67 32.70 -23.18
CA PRO A 582 2.75 33.71 -22.65
C PRO A 582 1.96 33.20 -21.45
N ILE A 583 1.61 34.11 -20.53
CA ILE A 583 0.70 33.81 -19.43
C ILE A 583 -0.75 33.76 -19.89
N ALA A 584 -1.53 32.87 -19.29
CA ALA A 584 -2.98 32.87 -19.35
C ALA A 584 -3.55 33.37 -18.00
N VAL A 585 -4.56 34.25 -18.05
CA VAL A 585 -5.14 34.87 -16.85
C VAL A 585 -6.64 34.62 -16.83
N ARG A 586 -7.17 34.11 -15.71
CA ARG A 586 -8.61 33.90 -15.52
C ARG A 586 -9.15 34.79 -14.42
N ASN A 587 -10.16 35.58 -14.78
CA ASN A 587 -10.93 36.37 -13.84
C ASN A 587 -12.05 35.47 -13.27
N LEU A 588 -11.95 35.03 -12.01
CA LEU A 588 -12.99 34.32 -11.27
C LEU A 588 -13.76 35.25 -10.30
N THR A 589 -13.67 36.56 -10.53
CA THR A 589 -14.38 37.59 -9.75
C THR A 589 -15.66 38.03 -10.45
N ALA A 590 -16.56 38.67 -9.70
CA ALA A 590 -17.77 39.28 -10.23
C ALA A 590 -17.54 40.63 -10.96
N GLN A 591 -16.31 41.14 -10.97
CA GLN A 591 -15.96 42.47 -11.51
C GLN A 591 -15.08 42.35 -12.76
N PRO A 592 -15.27 43.19 -13.79
CA PRO A 592 -14.31 43.29 -14.88
C PRO A 592 -12.94 43.81 -14.39
N LEU A 593 -11.88 43.08 -14.71
CA LEU A 593 -10.51 43.37 -14.29
C LEU A 593 -9.63 43.63 -15.50
N THR A 594 -8.81 44.68 -15.47
CA THR A 594 -7.98 45.09 -16.61
C THR A 594 -6.51 45.15 -16.22
N ILE A 595 -5.65 44.35 -16.86
CA ILE A 595 -4.19 44.51 -16.73
C ILE A 595 -3.81 45.81 -17.46
N LYS A 596 -3.19 46.75 -16.74
CA LYS A 596 -2.81 48.08 -17.28
C LYS A 596 -1.30 48.28 -17.41
N LEU A 597 -0.49 47.56 -16.62
CA LEU A 597 0.95 47.71 -16.65
C LEU A 597 1.66 46.38 -16.40
N VAL A 598 2.72 46.15 -17.17
CA VAL A 598 3.71 45.08 -16.99
C VAL A 598 5.06 45.71 -16.67
N GLU A 599 5.71 45.23 -15.61
CA GLU A 599 7.09 45.61 -15.24
C GLU A 599 7.92 44.34 -15.02
N ARG A 600 9.21 44.36 -15.37
CA ARG A 600 10.14 43.23 -15.16
C ARG A 600 11.36 43.63 -14.33
N TYR A 601 11.74 42.76 -13.39
CA TYR A 601 12.89 42.93 -12.51
C TYR A 601 13.76 41.67 -12.48
N GLU A 602 15.05 41.84 -12.18
CA GLU A 602 15.97 40.75 -11.91
C GLU A 602 15.87 40.32 -10.44
N ALA A 603 15.99 39.03 -10.15
CA ALA A 603 15.97 38.53 -8.77
C ALA A 603 17.25 38.95 -8.00
N PRO A 604 17.17 39.23 -6.68
CA PRO A 604 18.34 39.53 -5.86
C PRO A 604 19.36 38.39 -5.87
N ASN A 605 20.65 38.73 -6.02
CA ASN A 605 21.73 37.74 -6.08
C ASN A 605 22.07 37.24 -4.65
N PRO A 606 22.10 35.92 -4.37
CA PRO A 606 22.27 35.41 -3.01
C PRO A 606 23.66 35.71 -2.38
N GLU A 607 24.64 36.14 -3.17
CA GLU A 607 25.98 36.52 -2.70
C GLU A 607 26.04 37.91 -2.04
N ASP A 608 25.00 38.74 -2.16
CA ASP A 608 24.95 40.10 -1.58
C ASP A 608 24.78 40.13 -0.04
N PHE A 609 24.79 38.98 0.64
CA PHE A 609 24.53 38.85 2.09
C PHE A 609 25.64 38.10 2.85
N PRO A 610 26.03 38.56 4.08
CA PRO A 610 27.23 38.08 4.76
C PRO A 610 27.07 36.69 5.42
N PRO A 611 28.18 35.92 5.61
CA PRO A 611 28.10 34.46 5.81
C PRO A 611 27.72 33.95 7.21
N SER A 612 27.33 34.83 8.14
CA SER A 612 27.19 34.50 9.57
C SER A 612 25.75 34.22 10.04
N ALA A 613 24.78 34.17 9.13
CA ALA A 613 23.40 33.77 9.41
C ALA A 613 23.07 32.41 8.76
N GLY A 614 22.56 31.47 9.55
CA GLY A 614 22.25 30.11 9.08
C GLY A 614 21.08 30.09 8.09
N PHE A 615 21.31 29.58 6.87
CA PHE A 615 20.32 29.56 5.80
C PHE A 615 19.14 28.61 6.12
N SER A 616 17.93 29.17 6.18
CA SER A 616 16.67 28.44 6.02
C SER A 616 15.78 29.21 5.05
N VAL A 617 15.43 28.59 3.91
CA VAL A 617 14.72 29.25 2.81
C VAL A 617 13.27 29.66 3.20
N SER A 618 12.76 29.12 4.31
CA SER A 618 11.47 29.51 4.92
C SER A 618 11.43 30.93 5.51
N GLY A 619 12.57 31.63 5.66
CA GLY A 619 12.66 32.91 6.38
C GLY A 619 12.47 34.18 5.54
N LEU A 620 12.52 34.09 4.20
CA LEU A 620 12.64 35.28 3.33
C LEU A 620 11.37 36.16 3.22
N ALA A 621 10.22 35.69 3.72
CA ALA A 621 8.96 36.44 3.66
C ALA A 621 8.60 37.19 4.96
N SER A 622 9.11 36.78 6.14
CA SER A 622 8.68 37.37 7.42
C SER A 622 9.18 38.80 7.64
N ASN A 623 10.32 39.16 7.03
CA ASN A 623 11.03 40.39 7.32
C ASN A 623 10.68 41.56 6.36
N PHE A 624 9.74 41.37 5.43
CA PHE A 624 9.30 42.45 4.51
C PHE A 624 7.86 42.91 4.74
N THR A 625 7.05 42.16 5.49
CA THR A 625 5.70 42.58 5.95
C THR A 625 5.68 43.06 7.39
N THR A 626 6.63 42.65 8.24
CA THR A 626 6.76 43.09 9.65
C THR A 626 7.45 44.47 9.77
N LEU A 627 7.17 45.38 8.82
CA LEU A 627 7.69 46.76 8.77
C LEU A 627 6.60 47.83 8.63
N LEU A 628 5.33 47.45 8.85
CA LEU A 628 4.18 48.37 8.95
C LEU A 628 3.41 48.26 10.28
N HIS A 629 3.87 47.43 11.22
CA HIS A 629 3.36 47.38 12.59
C HIS A 629 4.43 46.88 13.56
N ASP A 630 5.22 47.80 14.12
CA ASP A 630 5.52 47.75 15.56
C ASP A 630 5.79 49.17 16.09
N ASN A 631 5.56 49.37 17.39
CA ASN A 631 5.59 50.67 18.06
C ASN A 631 6.84 50.80 18.96
N GLY A 632 8.02 50.61 18.36
CA GLY A 632 9.31 50.56 19.07
C GLY A 632 10.49 50.96 18.18
N SER A 633 11.26 51.97 18.61
CA SER A 633 12.30 52.63 17.83
C SER A 633 13.57 51.81 17.56
N SER A 634 13.97 51.71 16.29
CA SER A 634 15.35 52.00 15.84
C SER A 634 15.38 52.23 14.32
N HIS A 635 16.43 52.90 13.81
CA HIS A 635 16.41 53.51 12.46
C HIS A 635 16.49 52.50 11.30
N ALA A 636 15.49 52.57 10.41
CA ALA A 636 15.55 51.99 9.05
C ALA A 636 16.10 53.02 8.03
N PRO A 637 16.75 52.57 6.93
CA PRO A 637 17.25 53.46 5.88
C PRO A 637 16.13 54.14 5.09
N THR A 638 16.42 55.32 4.52
CA THR A 638 15.41 56.18 3.89
C THR A 638 15.00 55.72 2.48
N HIS A 639 13.76 56.08 2.12
CA HIS A 639 12.99 55.64 0.95
C HIS A 639 13.67 55.82 -0.43
N ALA A 640 14.76 56.59 -0.50
CA ALA A 640 15.54 56.79 -1.74
C ALA A 640 16.43 55.59 -2.09
N GLN A 641 17.08 54.96 -1.11
CA GLN A 641 18.13 53.95 -1.36
C GLN A 641 17.58 52.63 -1.93
N LEU A 642 16.30 52.33 -1.69
CA LEU A 642 15.60 51.20 -2.33
C LEU A 642 15.17 51.50 -3.77
N GLY A 643 15.06 52.78 -4.16
CA GLY A 643 14.70 53.19 -5.52
C GLY A 643 15.85 53.05 -6.52
N GLU A 644 17.09 53.27 -6.09
CA GLU A 644 18.25 53.34 -7.00
C GLU A 644 18.71 51.98 -7.54
N LYS A 645 18.54 50.89 -6.77
CA LYS A 645 18.90 49.53 -7.21
C LYS A 645 17.82 48.83 -8.05
N ALA A 646 16.57 49.27 -8.01
CA ALA A 646 15.43 48.59 -8.63
C ALA A 646 15.03 49.18 -10.01
N ARG A 647 15.99 49.33 -10.93
CA ARG A 647 15.68 49.72 -12.32
C ARG A 647 14.96 48.58 -13.04
N SER A 648 13.67 48.74 -13.35
CA SER A 648 12.94 47.79 -14.18
C SER A 648 13.54 47.76 -15.60
N PHE A 649 13.89 46.57 -16.07
CA PHE A 649 14.61 46.39 -17.34
C PHE A 649 13.70 46.51 -18.57
N THR A 650 12.41 46.27 -18.36
CA THR A 650 11.32 46.51 -19.32
C THR A 650 10.13 47.05 -18.52
N LYS A 651 9.48 48.10 -19.04
CA LYS A 651 8.19 48.61 -18.58
C LYS A 651 7.28 48.75 -19.80
N GLN A 652 6.08 48.16 -19.75
CA GLN A 652 5.14 48.12 -20.85
C GLN A 652 3.73 48.40 -20.33
N ASP A 653 3.15 49.52 -20.76
CA ASP A 653 1.72 49.78 -20.62
C ASP A 653 0.93 48.82 -21.54
N VAL A 654 -0.14 48.24 -21.02
CA VAL A 654 -0.98 47.23 -21.70
C VAL A 654 -2.46 47.53 -21.45
N ASP A 655 -3.36 46.89 -22.20
CA ASP A 655 -4.80 47.03 -21.97
C ASP A 655 -5.55 45.70 -22.16
N VAL A 656 -5.30 44.76 -21.24
CA VAL A 656 -5.92 43.42 -21.27
C VAL A 656 -7.13 43.41 -20.35
N ARG A 657 -8.31 43.71 -20.89
CA ARG A 657 -9.60 43.68 -20.18
C ARG A 657 -10.15 42.26 -20.12
N MET A 658 -10.46 41.79 -18.90
CA MET A 658 -10.93 40.45 -18.59
C MET A 658 -12.31 40.51 -17.93
N GLU A 659 -13.33 40.04 -18.64
CA GLU A 659 -14.71 40.01 -18.13
C GLU A 659 -14.91 38.97 -17.00
N PRO A 660 -15.93 39.13 -16.15
CA PRO A 660 -16.25 38.19 -15.07
C PRO A 660 -16.35 36.73 -15.55
N PHE A 661 -15.72 35.82 -14.80
CA PHE A 661 -15.68 34.37 -15.07
C PHE A 661 -15.01 33.94 -16.38
N THR A 662 -14.29 34.83 -17.08
CA THR A 662 -13.62 34.51 -18.36
C THR A 662 -12.11 34.24 -18.23
N THR A 663 -11.59 33.41 -19.14
CA THR A 663 -10.15 33.07 -19.28
C THR A 663 -9.57 33.74 -20.52
N HIS A 664 -8.46 34.46 -20.35
CA HIS A 664 -7.77 35.19 -21.41
C HIS A 664 -6.36 34.65 -21.61
N ARG A 665 -6.02 34.24 -22.84
CA ARG A 665 -4.62 34.12 -23.26
C ARG A 665 -4.10 35.52 -23.56
N THR A 666 -2.92 35.85 -23.04
CA THR A 666 -2.27 37.16 -23.27
C THR A 666 -1.04 37.00 -24.16
N ASP A 667 -0.46 38.10 -24.63
CA ASP A 667 0.89 38.08 -25.24
C ASP A 667 2.02 38.32 -24.21
N ILE A 668 1.66 38.45 -22.92
CA ILE A 668 2.60 38.79 -21.84
C ILE A 668 3.39 37.53 -21.47
N LYS A 669 4.67 37.47 -21.83
CA LYS A 669 5.54 36.31 -21.55
C LYS A 669 5.82 36.15 -20.06
N ALA A 670 5.91 34.90 -19.59
CA ALA A 670 6.31 34.62 -18.21
C ALA A 670 7.69 35.21 -17.92
N THR A 671 8.74 34.80 -18.67
CA THR A 671 10.04 35.49 -18.70
C THR A 671 10.48 35.81 -20.13
N GLU A 672 11.44 36.72 -20.27
CA GLU A 672 12.02 37.13 -21.55
C GLU A 672 13.54 36.91 -21.58
N ARG A 673 14.22 37.37 -20.51
CA ARG A 673 15.69 37.43 -20.42
C ARG A 673 16.30 36.35 -19.54
N SER A 674 15.69 36.05 -18.38
CA SER A 674 16.21 35.11 -17.38
C SER A 674 15.10 34.22 -16.81
N PRO A 675 15.34 32.94 -16.50
CA PRO A 675 14.40 32.12 -15.73
C PRO A 675 14.16 32.64 -14.30
N THR A 676 14.98 33.57 -13.79
CA THR A 676 14.81 34.22 -12.48
C THR A 676 14.13 35.61 -12.55
N GLU A 677 13.59 35.99 -13.70
CA GLU A 677 12.96 37.29 -13.92
C GLU A 677 11.60 37.41 -13.20
N ILE A 678 11.41 38.46 -12.40
CA ILE A 678 10.17 38.75 -11.69
C ILE A 678 9.27 39.61 -12.58
N LEU A 679 8.14 39.04 -12.98
CA LEU A 679 7.03 39.66 -13.70
C LEU A 679 6.06 40.32 -12.71
N ARG A 680 5.96 41.65 -12.76
CA ARG A 680 4.99 42.43 -12.00
C ARG A 680 3.84 42.87 -12.90
N LEU A 681 2.61 42.65 -12.44
CA LEU A 681 1.39 43.09 -13.12
C LEU A 681 0.67 44.11 -12.24
N THR A 682 0.24 45.24 -12.83
CA THR A 682 -0.75 46.14 -12.22
C THR A 682 -2.11 45.92 -12.87
N ILE A 683 -3.09 45.56 -12.05
CA ILE A 683 -4.47 45.27 -12.43
C ILE A 683 -5.37 46.39 -11.90
N ARG A 684 -6.27 46.90 -12.74
CA ARG A 684 -7.27 47.92 -12.40
C ARG A 684 -8.67 47.32 -12.46
N GLY A 685 -9.49 47.61 -11.45
CA GLY A 685 -10.91 47.25 -11.44
C GLY A 685 -11.78 48.33 -12.09
N GLU A 686 -12.91 47.94 -12.67
CA GLU A 686 -13.85 48.88 -13.28
C GLU A 686 -14.49 49.83 -12.24
N GLY A 687 -14.83 49.32 -11.05
CA GLY A 687 -15.31 50.12 -9.90
C GLY A 687 -14.28 51.08 -9.26
N GLY A 688 -13.10 51.23 -9.86
CA GLY A 688 -11.95 51.95 -9.32
C GLY A 688 -10.96 51.03 -8.60
N GLY A 689 -9.83 51.60 -8.18
CA GLY A 689 -8.74 50.89 -7.51
C GLY A 689 -7.75 50.22 -8.47
N ARG A 690 -6.51 50.10 -8.00
CA ARG A 690 -5.37 49.44 -8.64
C ARG A 690 -4.71 48.49 -7.64
N TRP A 691 -4.32 47.32 -8.13
CA TRP A 691 -3.71 46.25 -7.35
C TRP A 691 -2.48 45.69 -8.08
N ARG A 692 -1.51 45.20 -7.32
CA ARG A 692 -0.22 44.70 -7.80
C ARG A 692 -0.03 43.23 -7.41
N ILE A 693 0.50 42.45 -8.34
CA ILE A 693 1.01 41.09 -8.09
C ILE A 693 2.39 40.95 -8.70
N ASP A 694 3.26 40.22 -8.01
CA ASP A 694 4.65 39.95 -8.38
C ASP A 694 4.80 38.41 -8.54
N MET A 695 5.27 37.93 -9.69
CA MET A 695 5.36 36.51 -10.05
C MET A 695 6.74 36.16 -10.63
N PRO A 696 7.29 34.94 -10.46
CA PRO A 696 6.74 33.81 -9.71
C PRO A 696 6.61 34.11 -8.22
N THR A 697 5.55 33.56 -7.61
CA THR A 697 5.29 33.71 -6.17
C THR A 697 6.32 32.92 -5.34
N PRO A 698 6.75 33.39 -4.15
CA PRO A 698 7.76 32.70 -3.34
C PRO A 698 7.34 31.31 -2.83
N SER A 699 6.03 31.06 -2.79
CA SER A 699 5.43 29.74 -2.55
C SER A 699 4.40 29.42 -3.63
N SER A 700 3.97 28.17 -3.70
CA SER A 700 2.84 27.73 -4.53
C SER A 700 1.47 28.05 -3.92
N GLU A 701 1.39 29.03 -3.03
CA GLU A 701 0.17 29.38 -2.28
C GLU A 701 -0.52 30.62 -2.82
N SER A 702 -1.80 30.81 -2.47
CA SER A 702 -2.53 32.01 -2.90
C SER A 702 -2.00 33.29 -2.24
N GLN A 703 -1.72 34.33 -3.03
CA GLN A 703 -1.25 35.63 -2.55
C GLN A 703 -2.36 36.68 -2.63
N LYS A 704 -2.59 37.46 -1.57
CA LYS A 704 -3.40 38.70 -1.68
C LYS A 704 -2.66 39.72 -2.55
N LEU A 705 -3.37 40.33 -3.51
CA LEU A 705 -2.81 41.40 -4.33
C LEU A 705 -2.61 42.66 -3.47
N VAL A 706 -1.49 43.35 -3.67
CA VAL A 706 -1.14 44.57 -2.92
C VAL A 706 -1.91 45.76 -3.51
N PRO A 707 -2.79 46.44 -2.76
CA PRO A 707 -3.45 47.65 -3.25
C PRO A 707 -2.46 48.79 -3.43
N LEU A 708 -2.64 49.60 -4.48
CA LEU A 708 -1.82 50.77 -4.81
C LEU A 708 -2.52 52.10 -4.58
N ASP A 709 -3.84 52.07 -4.35
CA ASP A 709 -4.66 53.23 -4.00
C ASP A 709 -5.11 53.11 -2.54
N PRO A 710 -5.21 54.22 -1.78
CA PRO A 710 -5.68 54.19 -0.40
C PRO A 710 -7.18 53.82 -0.35
N ASP A 711 -7.54 52.99 0.64
CA ASP A 711 -8.88 52.42 0.86
C ASP A 711 -9.47 51.62 -0.34
N PRO A 712 -8.94 50.42 -0.64
CA PRO A 712 -9.43 49.58 -1.71
C PRO A 712 -10.77 48.92 -1.36
N LYS A 713 -11.84 49.28 -2.07
CA LYS A 713 -13.18 48.69 -1.90
C LYS A 713 -13.17 47.15 -1.94
N HIS A 714 -12.46 46.58 -2.91
CA HIS A 714 -12.33 45.14 -3.10
C HIS A 714 -10.94 44.65 -2.67
N GLU A 715 -10.88 43.45 -2.11
CA GLU A 715 -9.64 42.72 -1.88
C GLU A 715 -9.56 41.54 -2.85
N TYR A 716 -8.46 41.39 -3.58
CA TYR A 716 -8.26 40.28 -4.51
C TYR A 716 -7.18 39.33 -4.01
N THR A 717 -7.34 38.04 -4.33
CA THR A 717 -6.39 36.96 -4.05
C THR A 717 -6.09 36.24 -5.36
N ALA A 718 -4.82 35.94 -5.60
CA ALA A 718 -4.36 35.25 -6.80
C ALA A 718 -3.78 33.87 -6.49
N ILE A 719 -3.87 32.95 -7.44
CA ILE A 719 -3.07 31.72 -7.48
C ILE A 719 -2.34 31.67 -8.82
N TYR A 720 -1.01 31.63 -8.78
CA TYR A 720 -0.16 31.44 -9.95
C TYR A 720 0.33 29.99 -10.03
N PHE A 721 0.27 29.40 -11.22
CA PHE A 721 0.73 28.04 -11.52
C PHE A 721 1.95 28.13 -12.45
N PRO A 722 3.19 28.03 -11.93
CA PRO A 722 4.40 28.20 -12.73
C PRO A 722 4.52 27.22 -13.90
N GLN A 723 3.99 26.01 -13.75
CA GLN A 723 4.07 24.93 -14.75
C GLN A 723 3.20 25.16 -15.99
N SER A 724 2.07 25.87 -15.86
CA SER A 724 1.14 26.18 -16.96
C SER A 724 1.06 27.68 -17.27
N HIS A 725 1.95 28.48 -16.66
CA HIS A 725 1.98 29.95 -16.75
C HIS A 725 0.60 30.61 -16.51
N PHE A 726 -0.19 30.03 -15.61
CA PHE A 726 -1.59 30.39 -15.42
C PHE A 726 -1.79 31.20 -14.14
N LEU A 727 -2.56 32.29 -14.23
CA LEU A 727 -2.93 33.15 -13.10
C LEU A 727 -4.44 33.15 -12.90
N ALA A 728 -4.92 32.58 -11.80
CA ALA A 728 -6.32 32.69 -11.38
C ALA A 728 -6.50 33.88 -10.42
N LEU A 729 -7.53 34.70 -10.64
CA LEU A 729 -7.86 35.88 -9.83
C LEU A 729 -9.21 35.70 -9.14
N TYR A 730 -9.23 35.74 -7.82
CA TYR A 730 -10.39 35.60 -6.95
C TYR A 730 -10.66 36.91 -6.17
N GLU A 731 -11.92 37.17 -5.84
CA GLU A 731 -12.30 38.19 -4.86
C GLU A 731 -12.27 37.57 -3.45
N SER A 732 -11.81 38.34 -2.47
CA SER A 732 -11.43 37.84 -1.14
C SER A 732 -12.55 38.04 -0.12
N SER A 733 -13.28 36.97 0.19
CA SER A 733 -14.26 36.95 1.27
C SER A 733 -13.59 36.89 2.65
N ASN A 734 -14.33 37.30 3.69
CA ASN A 734 -13.93 36.99 5.07
C ASN A 734 -14.37 35.56 5.40
N LEU A 735 -13.42 34.61 5.38
CA LEU A 735 -13.66 33.19 5.61
C LEU A 735 -14.32 32.87 6.97
N GLN A 736 -14.21 33.74 7.98
CA GLN A 736 -14.89 33.54 9.27
C GLN A 736 -16.39 33.83 9.19
N CYS A 737 -16.85 34.65 8.24
CA CYS A 737 -18.24 35.06 8.10
C CYS A 737 -18.65 35.23 6.63
N TRP A 738 -18.36 34.24 5.78
CA TRP A 738 -18.56 34.35 4.34
C TRP A 738 -20.03 34.17 3.95
N MET A 739 -20.82 33.40 4.70
CA MET A 739 -22.23 33.18 4.37
C MET A 739 -23.09 34.45 4.55
N LYS A 740 -22.62 35.46 5.31
CA LYS A 740 -23.31 36.76 5.47
C LYS A 740 -23.55 37.53 4.17
N TYR A 741 -22.75 37.26 3.13
CA TYR A 741 -22.83 37.97 1.86
C TYR A 741 -23.93 37.44 0.93
N LEU A 742 -24.48 36.25 1.18
CA LEU A 742 -25.57 35.61 0.43
C LEU A 742 -26.95 36.01 0.96
N LEU A 743 -28.01 35.84 0.16
CA LEU A 743 -29.39 36.10 0.61
C LEU A 743 -29.91 35.02 1.58
N ASP A 744 -30.86 35.40 2.44
CA ASP A 744 -31.52 34.45 3.36
C ASP A 744 -32.39 33.43 2.62
N SER A 745 -32.90 33.81 1.44
CA SER A 745 -33.73 32.96 0.57
C SER A 745 -32.93 31.97 -0.28
N THR A 746 -31.60 32.08 -0.33
CA THR A 746 -30.73 31.15 -1.06
C THR A 746 -30.84 29.75 -0.47
N SER A 747 -31.10 28.71 -1.28
CA SER A 747 -31.09 27.34 -0.76
C SER A 747 -29.66 26.86 -0.49
N ILE A 748 -29.45 26.10 0.59
CA ILE A 748 -28.13 25.53 0.91
C ILE A 748 -27.60 24.64 -0.23
N SER A 749 -28.48 23.98 -1.00
CA SER A 749 -28.08 23.16 -2.16
C SER A 749 -27.42 23.95 -3.30
N ALA A 750 -27.58 25.28 -3.34
CA ALA A 750 -26.97 26.16 -4.34
C ALA A 750 -25.51 26.54 -4.01
N LEU A 751 -25.08 26.33 -2.77
CA LEU A 751 -23.82 26.87 -2.26
C LEU A 751 -22.64 25.95 -2.56
N SER A 752 -21.52 26.58 -2.92
CA SER A 752 -20.21 25.92 -2.95
C SER A 752 -19.62 25.93 -1.54
N ILE A 753 -19.60 24.78 -0.88
CA ILE A 753 -19.30 24.64 0.55
C ILE A 753 -18.03 23.81 0.74
N PRO A 754 -16.95 24.36 1.32
CA PRO A 754 -15.83 23.55 1.75
C PRO A 754 -16.21 22.71 2.99
N GLY A 755 -15.86 21.43 2.96
CA GLY A 755 -16.10 20.46 4.02
C GLY A 755 -14.83 19.71 4.43
N THR A 756 -14.88 19.02 5.57
CA THR A 756 -13.78 18.14 6.03
C THR A 756 -14.28 16.73 6.34
N HIS A 757 -13.48 15.74 5.92
CA HIS A 757 -13.74 14.31 6.14
C HIS A 757 -13.21 13.88 7.52
N ASN A 758 -14.06 13.16 8.27
CA ASN A 758 -13.87 12.83 9.69
C ASN A 758 -13.21 13.98 10.49
N SER A 759 -13.88 15.13 10.45
CA SER A 759 -13.42 16.48 10.82
C SER A 759 -12.55 16.60 12.08
N PRO A 760 -12.83 15.92 13.23
CA PRO A 760 -12.02 16.05 14.45
C PRO A 760 -10.75 15.20 14.47
N THR A 761 -10.43 14.43 13.43
CA THR A 761 -9.24 13.56 13.35
C THR A 761 -7.91 14.32 13.13
N CYS A 762 -7.69 15.40 13.88
CA CYS A 762 -6.45 16.17 13.87
C CYS A 762 -5.44 15.76 14.96
N HIS A 763 -5.87 14.96 15.94
CA HIS A 763 -5.04 14.54 17.07
C HIS A 763 -4.01 13.47 16.70
N THR A 764 -3.08 13.20 17.62
CA THR A 764 -2.15 12.06 17.53
C THR A 764 -2.93 10.74 17.52
N ALA A 765 -2.98 10.10 16.36
CA ALA A 765 -3.68 8.84 16.09
C ALA A 765 -2.81 7.88 15.25
N LEU A 766 -3.35 6.74 14.83
CA LEU A 766 -2.72 5.93 13.79
C LEU A 766 -2.67 6.74 12.46
N PRO A 767 -1.62 6.63 11.63
CA PRO A 767 -1.48 7.46 10.43
C PRO A 767 -2.63 7.33 9.41
N SER A 768 -3.27 6.16 9.35
CA SER A 768 -4.45 5.87 8.52
C SER A 768 -5.78 6.33 9.14
N VAL A 769 -5.77 6.85 10.37
CA VAL A 769 -6.94 7.37 11.13
C VAL A 769 -6.93 8.91 11.19
N ARG A 770 -5.77 9.55 11.02
CA ARG A 770 -5.64 11.01 11.01
C ARG A 770 -5.99 11.55 9.61
N CYS A 771 -7.18 12.12 9.45
CA CYS A 771 -7.64 12.71 8.19
C CYS A 771 -7.45 14.23 8.13
N GLN A 772 -7.19 14.90 9.26
CA GLN A 772 -7.07 16.37 9.30
C GLN A 772 -5.74 16.87 9.89
N ALA A 773 -5.30 18.03 9.41
CA ALA A 773 -4.10 18.69 9.90
C ALA A 773 -4.36 19.49 11.19
N VAL A 774 -5.49 20.19 11.26
CA VAL A 774 -5.80 21.25 12.25
C VAL A 774 -7.17 21.04 12.94
N HIS A 775 -7.42 21.74 14.05
CA HIS A 775 -8.62 21.56 14.88
C HIS A 775 -9.91 22.03 14.16
N PRO A 776 -11.10 21.43 14.43
CA PRO A 776 -12.37 21.87 13.84
C PRO A 776 -12.66 23.37 13.99
N LEU A 777 -12.28 23.99 15.12
CA LEU A 777 -12.43 25.42 15.31
C LEU A 777 -11.61 26.25 14.29
N ASP A 778 -10.44 25.76 13.88
CA ASP A 778 -9.61 26.44 12.88
C ASP A 778 -10.05 26.13 11.44
N GLN A 779 -10.68 24.96 11.23
CA GLN A 779 -11.42 24.66 9.99
C GLN A 779 -12.59 25.64 9.81
N LEU A 780 -13.37 25.90 10.86
CA LEU A 780 -14.45 26.91 10.87
C LEU A 780 -13.93 28.32 10.56
N LYS A 781 -12.87 28.78 11.26
CA LYS A 781 -12.26 30.10 11.04
C LYS A 781 -11.78 30.32 9.59
N ASN A 782 -11.35 29.25 8.91
CA ASN A 782 -10.87 29.31 7.53
C ASN A 782 -11.93 28.93 6.49
N GLY A 783 -13.21 28.89 6.88
CA GLY A 783 -14.34 28.89 5.96
C GLY A 783 -15.06 27.55 5.78
N VAL A 784 -14.61 26.46 6.43
CA VAL A 784 -15.29 25.16 6.39
C VAL A 784 -16.71 25.27 6.98
N ARG A 785 -17.71 24.77 6.26
CA ARG A 785 -19.14 24.80 6.65
C ARG A 785 -19.85 23.44 6.48
N PHE A 786 -19.10 22.37 6.23
CA PHE A 786 -19.58 20.99 6.30
C PHE A 786 -18.61 20.12 7.11
N PHE A 787 -19.12 19.34 8.06
CA PHE A 787 -18.33 18.37 8.83
C PHE A 787 -18.89 16.96 8.65
N ASP A 788 -18.06 16.01 8.20
CA ASP A 788 -18.31 14.58 8.42
C ASP A 788 -17.84 14.24 9.84
N ILE A 789 -18.77 13.77 10.69
CA ILE A 789 -18.57 13.44 12.09
C ILE A 789 -19.02 12.00 12.31
N ARG A 790 -18.17 11.19 12.96
CA ARG A 790 -18.43 9.77 13.16
C ARG A 790 -18.39 9.42 14.63
N VAL A 791 -19.46 8.79 15.11
CA VAL A 791 -19.74 8.61 16.54
C VAL A 791 -20.01 7.16 16.92
N GLN A 792 -19.56 6.79 18.10
CA GLN A 792 -19.85 5.54 18.80
C GLN A 792 -20.54 5.87 20.12
N LEU A 793 -21.53 5.08 20.54
CA LEU A 793 -22.12 5.18 21.88
C LEU A 793 -21.13 4.60 22.89
N ALA A 794 -20.86 5.31 23.99
CA ALA A 794 -19.92 4.84 25.01
C ALA A 794 -20.46 3.64 25.80
N ASN A 795 -21.75 3.69 26.18
CA ASN A 795 -22.47 2.59 26.81
C ASN A 795 -23.84 2.40 26.15
N PRO A 796 -24.00 1.47 25.18
CA PRO A 796 -25.27 1.27 24.49
C PRO A 796 -26.34 0.57 25.34
N ASP A 797 -25.93 -0.10 26.42
CA ASP A 797 -26.82 -0.89 27.29
C ASP A 797 -27.42 -0.05 28.44
N ASP A 798 -26.99 1.21 28.59
CA ASP A 798 -27.56 2.20 29.50
C ASP A 798 -28.26 3.34 28.72
N PRO A 799 -29.60 3.35 28.64
CA PRO A 799 -30.37 4.40 27.97
C PRO A 799 -30.33 5.79 28.66
N SER A 800 -29.55 5.95 29.74
CA SER A 800 -29.30 7.22 30.41
C SER A 800 -27.91 7.83 30.13
N ASP A 801 -26.95 7.07 29.59
CA ASP A 801 -25.65 7.63 29.17
C ASP A 801 -25.78 8.33 27.81
N GLU A 802 -25.61 9.65 27.83
CA GLU A 802 -25.57 10.49 26.63
C GLU A 802 -24.18 10.57 25.97
N THR A 803 -23.17 9.86 26.49
CA THR A 803 -21.80 9.97 26.00
C THR A 803 -21.64 9.35 24.62
N LEU A 804 -21.43 10.22 23.62
CA LEU A 804 -20.97 9.84 22.29
C LEU A 804 -19.45 10.10 22.17
N HIS A 805 -18.70 9.08 21.75
CA HIS A 805 -17.27 9.15 21.45
C HIS A 805 -17.03 9.37 19.95
N LEU A 806 -16.02 10.17 19.61
CA LEU A 806 -15.58 10.42 18.24
C LEU A 806 -14.61 9.33 17.77
N VAL A 807 -14.87 8.74 16.59
CA VAL A 807 -14.20 7.53 16.09
C VAL A 807 -13.86 7.60 14.59
N HIS A 808 -13.03 6.66 14.12
CA HIS A 808 -12.77 6.40 12.70
C HIS A 808 -12.74 4.89 12.45
N GLY A 809 -13.77 4.33 11.83
CA GLY A 809 -13.97 2.88 11.76
C GLY A 809 -14.06 2.29 13.17
N ALA A 810 -13.21 1.32 13.49
CA ALA A 810 -13.12 0.71 14.81
C ALA A 810 -12.14 1.43 15.78
N PHE A 811 -11.51 2.54 15.37
CA PHE A 811 -10.45 3.20 16.14
C PHE A 811 -10.91 4.52 16.78
N PRO A 812 -10.45 4.88 17.99
CA PRO A 812 -10.63 6.23 18.52
C PRO A 812 -9.78 7.23 17.74
N ILE A 813 -10.27 8.46 17.56
CA ILE A 813 -9.56 9.52 16.82
C ILE A 813 -8.31 10.08 17.53
N SER A 814 -7.95 9.55 18.69
CA SER A 814 -6.84 10.04 19.50
C SER A 814 -6.30 8.95 20.43
N LEU A 815 -4.97 8.84 20.49
CA LEU A 815 -4.27 7.96 21.42
C LEU A 815 -4.21 8.53 22.85
N THR A 816 -4.51 9.83 23.05
CA THR A 816 -4.55 10.47 24.37
C THR A 816 -5.94 10.38 25.03
N GLY A 817 -6.63 9.26 24.82
CA GLY A 817 -7.98 9.00 25.34
C GLY A 817 -9.11 9.53 24.44
N PRO A 818 -10.33 8.98 24.61
CA PRO A 818 -11.48 9.24 23.75
C PRO A 818 -11.89 10.72 23.79
N LYS A 819 -12.33 11.24 22.65
CA LYS A 819 -12.85 12.62 22.54
C LYS A 819 -14.37 12.57 22.49
N LYS A 820 -15.03 13.37 23.34
CA LYS A 820 -16.48 13.39 23.46
C LYS A 820 -17.12 14.34 22.46
N PHE A 821 -18.14 13.87 21.75
CA PHE A 821 -18.90 14.65 20.77
C PHE A 821 -19.56 15.89 21.39
N ARG A 822 -20.03 15.80 22.65
CA ARG A 822 -20.59 16.93 23.41
C ARG A 822 -19.66 18.16 23.43
N HIS A 823 -18.35 17.97 23.60
CA HIS A 823 -17.37 19.08 23.61
C HIS A 823 -17.32 19.78 22.25
N LEU A 824 -17.21 18.99 21.17
CA LEU A 824 -17.19 19.49 19.80
C LEU A 824 -18.48 20.24 19.44
N ILE A 825 -19.64 19.76 19.89
CA ILE A 825 -20.91 20.46 19.71
C ILE A 825 -20.91 21.82 20.43
N THR A 826 -20.48 21.88 21.69
CA THR A 826 -20.40 23.15 22.43
C THR A 826 -19.44 24.15 21.76
N GLU A 827 -18.30 23.70 21.24
CA GLU A 827 -17.38 24.56 20.45
C GLU A 827 -18.03 25.10 19.17
N ILE A 828 -18.78 24.27 18.44
CA ILE A 828 -19.49 24.65 17.21
C ILE A 828 -20.64 25.61 17.52
N GLU A 829 -21.46 25.32 18.53
CA GLU A 829 -22.57 26.18 18.93
C GLU A 829 -22.06 27.56 19.40
N THR A 830 -20.93 27.61 20.13
CA THR A 830 -20.26 28.86 20.51
C THR A 830 -19.71 29.63 19.30
N TYR A 831 -19.19 28.92 18.29
CA TYR A 831 -18.74 29.54 17.04
C TYR A 831 -19.92 30.14 16.25
N LEU A 832 -21.04 29.43 16.13
CA LEU A 832 -22.24 29.91 15.42
C LEU A 832 -22.95 31.03 16.18
N GLN A 833 -22.91 31.05 17.52
CA GLN A 833 -23.41 32.18 18.33
C GLN A 833 -22.57 33.46 18.12
N SER A 834 -21.26 33.32 17.96
CA SER A 834 -20.36 34.45 17.66
C SER A 834 -20.35 34.84 16.17
N HIS A 835 -20.79 33.96 15.28
CA HIS A 835 -20.88 34.16 13.84
C HIS A 835 -22.29 33.81 13.32
N PRO A 836 -23.34 34.54 13.76
CA PRO A 836 -24.74 34.18 13.51
C PRO A 836 -25.16 34.28 12.04
N SER A 837 -24.30 34.80 11.16
CA SER A 837 -24.50 34.75 9.71
C SER A 837 -24.28 33.35 9.11
N GLU A 838 -23.58 32.46 9.82
CA GLU A 838 -23.11 31.20 9.30
C GLU A 838 -24.01 30.02 9.71
N THR A 839 -23.82 28.88 9.06
CA THR A 839 -24.43 27.60 9.43
C THR A 839 -23.44 26.46 9.20
N LEU A 840 -23.57 25.36 9.93
CA LEU A 840 -22.77 24.15 9.73
C LEU A 840 -23.67 23.00 9.28
N ILE A 841 -23.40 22.41 8.12
CA ILE A 841 -23.96 21.10 7.77
C ILE A 841 -23.16 20.03 8.52
N MET A 842 -23.83 19.20 9.32
CA MET A 842 -23.19 18.09 10.02
C MET A 842 -23.70 16.76 9.50
N SER A 843 -22.83 16.08 8.75
CA SER A 843 -22.97 14.67 8.40
C SER A 843 -22.65 13.84 9.64
N LEU A 844 -23.67 13.18 10.22
CA LEU A 844 -23.49 12.27 11.35
C LEU A 844 -23.67 10.82 10.90
N LYS A 845 -22.66 9.99 11.19
CA LYS A 845 -22.66 8.54 10.93
C LYS A 845 -22.32 7.76 12.20
N ARG A 846 -22.97 6.62 12.44
CA ARG A 846 -22.53 5.66 13.46
C ARG A 846 -21.33 4.85 12.96
N GLU A 847 -20.26 4.79 13.73
CA GLU A 847 -19.13 3.87 13.57
C GLU A 847 -18.69 3.35 14.96
N GLY A 848 -17.48 2.80 15.09
CA GLY A 848 -16.98 2.18 16.31
C GLY A 848 -17.22 0.67 16.41
N THR A 849 -16.92 0.10 17.58
CA THR A 849 -17.15 -1.31 17.94
C THR A 849 -18.45 -1.48 18.75
N GLY A 850 -18.85 -2.73 18.98
CA GLY A 850 -20.01 -3.07 19.82
C GLY A 850 -21.37 -3.02 19.11
N ASN A 851 -22.42 -3.33 19.88
CA ASN A 851 -23.75 -3.68 19.35
C ASN A 851 -24.73 -2.50 19.22
N ALA A 852 -24.27 -1.26 19.39
CA ALA A 852 -25.10 -0.06 19.34
C ALA A 852 -25.83 0.09 17.99
N THR A 853 -27.13 0.35 18.02
CA THR A 853 -27.97 0.51 16.81
C THR A 853 -28.14 1.97 16.39
N ASP A 854 -28.51 2.18 15.13
CA ASP A 854 -28.90 3.49 14.60
C ASP A 854 -30.16 4.04 15.29
N ALA A 855 -31.07 3.17 15.73
CA ALA A 855 -32.25 3.54 16.51
C ALA A 855 -31.87 4.11 17.89
N GLN A 856 -30.88 3.52 18.58
CA GLN A 856 -30.33 4.09 19.81
C GLN A 856 -29.66 5.45 19.53
N LEU A 857 -28.82 5.55 18.50
CA LEU A 857 -28.14 6.81 18.15
C LEU A 857 -29.14 7.94 17.82
N SER A 858 -30.13 7.69 16.97
CA SER A 858 -31.13 8.68 16.57
C SER A 858 -31.98 9.16 17.76
N THR A 859 -32.38 8.24 18.64
CA THR A 859 -33.10 8.57 19.89
C THR A 859 -32.24 9.43 20.83
N LEU A 860 -30.98 9.05 21.04
CA LEU A 860 -30.04 9.76 21.91
C LEU A 860 -29.72 11.17 21.38
N LEU A 861 -29.45 11.31 20.08
CA LEU A 861 -29.23 12.61 19.43
C LEU A 861 -30.45 13.53 19.58
N LYS A 862 -31.66 13.03 19.28
CA LYS A 862 -32.92 13.77 19.42
C LYS A 862 -33.12 14.30 20.85
N ARG A 863 -32.87 13.45 21.85
CA ARG A 863 -33.17 13.72 23.26
C ARG A 863 -32.12 14.57 23.97
N HIS A 864 -30.83 14.41 23.64
CA HIS A 864 -29.73 15.00 24.41
C HIS A 864 -28.93 16.07 23.66
N TYR A 865 -28.89 16.05 22.32
CA TYR A 865 -28.00 16.93 21.54
C TYR A 865 -28.76 17.98 20.75
N THR A 866 -29.83 17.61 20.05
CA THR A 866 -30.54 18.53 19.16
C THR A 866 -31.62 19.34 19.87
N ASN A 867 -31.76 20.62 19.51
CA ASN A 867 -32.83 21.49 19.97
C ASN A 867 -33.20 22.50 18.86
N PRO A 868 -34.45 23.01 18.75
CA PRO A 868 -34.84 23.89 17.64
C PRO A 868 -34.15 25.26 17.56
N GLN A 869 -33.45 25.68 18.64
CA GLN A 869 -32.72 26.96 18.68
C GLN A 869 -31.36 26.84 17.99
N HIS A 870 -30.63 25.76 18.24
CA HIS A 870 -29.27 25.53 17.71
C HIS A 870 -29.21 24.49 16.57
N TRP A 871 -30.28 23.74 16.30
CA TRP A 871 -30.30 22.68 15.28
C TRP A 871 -31.47 22.81 14.31
N TYR A 872 -31.18 22.75 13.01
CA TYR A 872 -32.17 22.53 11.96
C TYR A 872 -32.31 21.03 11.71
N THR A 873 -33.52 20.49 11.91
CA THR A 873 -33.80 19.05 11.81
C THR A 873 -35.09 18.71 11.05
N ALA A 874 -35.59 19.63 10.22
CA ALA A 874 -36.69 19.33 9.30
C ALA A 874 -36.19 18.48 8.12
N PRO A 875 -37.00 17.54 7.60
CA PRO A 875 -36.61 16.63 6.52
C PRO A 875 -36.81 17.26 5.12
N HIS A 876 -36.37 18.51 4.93
CA HIS A 876 -36.30 19.15 3.62
C HIS A 876 -35.09 20.08 3.54
N MET A 877 -34.62 20.38 2.31
CA MET A 877 -33.51 21.30 2.11
C MET A 877 -33.88 22.69 2.67
N PRO A 878 -33.07 23.28 3.57
CA PRO A 878 -33.32 24.62 4.09
C PRO A 878 -32.92 25.72 3.09
N THR A 879 -33.55 26.87 3.26
CA THR A 879 -32.97 28.18 2.89
C THR A 879 -31.90 28.58 3.90
N LEU A 880 -30.94 29.42 3.48
CA LEU A 880 -29.84 29.85 4.32
C LEU A 880 -30.35 30.53 5.61
N GLY A 881 -31.36 31.39 5.50
CA GLY A 881 -31.98 32.09 6.64
C GLY A 881 -32.64 31.17 7.68
N GLU A 882 -33.19 30.02 7.28
CA GLU A 882 -33.70 29.01 8.22
C GLU A 882 -32.59 28.33 9.03
N ALA A 883 -31.39 28.27 8.46
CA ALA A 883 -30.23 27.53 8.97
C ALA A 883 -29.17 28.42 9.66
N ARG A 884 -29.16 29.73 9.42
CA ARG A 884 -28.24 30.68 10.10
C ARG A 884 -28.28 30.53 11.62
N GLY A 885 -27.10 30.53 12.25
CA GLY A 885 -26.91 30.30 13.68
C GLY A 885 -27.10 28.85 14.14
N LYS A 886 -27.36 27.90 13.22
CA LYS A 886 -27.70 26.50 13.55
C LYS A 886 -26.82 25.48 12.85
N ILE A 887 -26.80 24.28 13.43
CA ILE A 887 -26.28 23.05 12.84
C ILE A 887 -27.40 22.38 12.03
N VAL A 888 -27.20 22.15 10.73
CA VAL A 888 -28.11 21.40 9.86
C VAL A 888 -27.77 19.92 9.95
N LEU A 889 -28.70 19.11 10.45
CA LEU A 889 -28.51 17.66 10.58
C LEU A 889 -28.64 16.95 9.22
N LEU A 890 -27.57 16.29 8.78
CA LEU A 890 -27.55 15.33 7.67
C LEU A 890 -27.29 13.94 8.24
N ARG A 891 -28.30 13.06 8.24
CA ARG A 891 -28.19 11.73 8.86
C ARG A 891 -27.67 10.67 7.90
N ARG A 892 -26.61 9.97 8.31
CA ARG A 892 -26.11 8.72 7.70
C ARG A 892 -26.38 7.54 8.65
N PHE A 893 -27.57 7.52 9.23
CA PHE A 893 -28.07 6.51 10.18
C PHE A 893 -29.59 6.38 10.08
N ALA A 894 -30.10 5.18 10.35
CA ALA A 894 -31.53 4.87 10.40
C ALA A 894 -32.27 5.49 11.61
N LEU A 895 -33.54 5.86 11.40
CA LEU A 895 -34.38 6.43 12.44
C LEU A 895 -35.06 5.35 13.30
N ALA A 896 -35.04 5.54 14.62
CA ALA A 896 -35.95 4.86 15.53
C ALA A 896 -37.42 5.10 15.14
N GLU A 897 -38.29 4.12 15.41
CA GLU A 897 -39.67 4.14 14.91
C GLU A 897 -40.44 5.45 15.21
N PRO A 898 -40.42 6.03 16.43
CA PRO A 898 -41.11 7.30 16.70
C PRO A 898 -40.62 8.46 15.83
N LEU A 899 -39.35 8.46 15.44
CA LEU A 899 -38.73 9.53 14.65
C LEU A 899 -39.05 9.45 13.16
N LYS A 900 -39.65 8.36 12.68
CA LYS A 900 -40.16 8.26 11.29
C LYS A 900 -41.46 9.04 11.11
N HIS A 901 -42.30 9.05 12.15
CA HIS A 901 -43.62 9.71 12.15
C HIS A 901 -43.55 11.22 12.37
N GLU A 902 -42.38 11.73 12.79
CA GLU A 902 -42.04 13.16 12.83
C GLU A 902 -42.32 13.88 11.51
N TRP A 903 -42.58 15.19 11.60
CA TRP A 903 -42.91 16.07 10.47
C TRP A 903 -44.05 15.55 9.56
N GLY A 904 -44.96 14.74 10.10
CA GLY A 904 -46.08 14.14 9.38
C GLY A 904 -45.68 12.93 8.53
N GLY A 905 -44.90 12.01 9.10
CA GLY A 905 -44.43 10.81 8.40
C GLY A 905 -43.25 11.07 7.44
N LYS A 906 -42.54 12.19 7.60
CA LYS A 906 -41.41 12.59 6.73
C LYS A 906 -40.04 12.31 7.35
N GLY A 907 -40.01 11.75 8.56
CA GLY A 907 -38.78 11.50 9.29
C GLY A 907 -38.16 12.77 9.89
N TRP A 908 -36.86 12.70 10.19
CA TRP A 908 -36.15 13.68 10.98
C TRP A 908 -34.73 13.91 10.41
N GLY A 909 -34.34 15.18 10.23
CA GLY A 909 -33.08 15.57 9.55
C GLY A 909 -33.07 15.31 8.03
N LEU A 910 -32.08 15.88 7.34
CA LEU A 910 -31.85 15.63 5.91
C LEU A 910 -31.43 14.17 5.68
N ASP A 911 -32.04 13.51 4.71
CA ASP A 911 -31.80 12.09 4.44
C ASP A 911 -30.54 11.85 3.60
N ALA A 912 -29.64 11.03 4.14
CA ALA A 912 -28.43 10.51 3.50
C ALA A 912 -28.10 9.09 4.02
N GLU A 913 -29.13 8.31 4.38
CA GLU A 913 -28.96 6.93 4.82
C GLU A 913 -28.42 6.03 3.69
N ASN A 914 -27.75 4.93 4.03
CA ASN A 914 -27.46 3.80 3.13
C ASN A 914 -26.93 4.10 1.71
N TRP A 915 -26.22 5.22 1.48
CA TRP A 915 -25.65 5.49 0.16
C TRP A 915 -24.61 4.43 -0.24
N ALA A 916 -24.52 4.12 -1.53
CA ALA A 916 -23.72 3.01 -2.03
C ALA A 916 -22.23 3.16 -1.67
N TYR A 917 -21.62 2.10 -1.15
CA TYR A 917 -20.20 2.08 -0.77
C TYR A 917 -19.29 2.24 -2.00
N ASN A 918 -18.18 2.98 -1.82
CA ASN A 918 -17.13 3.19 -2.83
C ASN A 918 -17.65 3.73 -4.19
N THR A 919 -18.63 4.63 -4.16
CA THR A 919 -19.42 5.03 -5.33
C THR A 919 -18.87 6.24 -6.12
N PRO A 920 -18.85 6.20 -7.46
CA PRO A 920 -18.52 7.37 -8.29
C PRO A 920 -19.67 8.39 -8.40
N ASN A 921 -20.92 7.94 -8.24
CA ASN A 921 -22.13 8.75 -8.39
C ASN A 921 -23.36 8.02 -7.85
N CYS A 922 -23.70 8.19 -6.57
CA CYS A 922 -24.93 7.67 -5.96
C CYS A 922 -25.95 8.80 -5.77
N HIS A 923 -27.23 8.53 -6.05
CA HIS A 923 -28.34 9.43 -5.76
C HIS A 923 -29.11 8.82 -4.59
N HIS A 924 -29.24 9.54 -3.47
CA HIS A 924 -29.97 9.07 -2.30
C HIS A 924 -30.59 10.22 -1.51
N GLY A 925 -31.88 10.13 -1.16
CA GLY A 925 -32.52 11.09 -0.26
C GLY A 925 -32.36 12.54 -0.72
N ALA A 926 -31.67 13.36 0.08
CA ALA A 926 -31.39 14.76 -0.19
C ALA A 926 -30.04 15.01 -0.92
N VAL A 927 -29.28 13.97 -1.30
CA VAL A 927 -27.88 14.07 -1.75
C VAL A 927 -27.58 13.36 -3.09
N ILE A 928 -26.61 13.90 -3.82
CA ILE A 928 -25.90 13.21 -4.91
C ILE A 928 -24.43 13.12 -4.52
N VAL A 929 -23.86 11.91 -4.50
CA VAL A 929 -22.60 11.63 -3.80
C VAL A 929 -21.55 11.01 -4.72
N GLN A 930 -20.31 11.51 -4.66
CA GLN A 930 -19.12 10.74 -4.99
C GLN A 930 -18.35 10.43 -3.69
N ASP A 931 -18.20 9.15 -3.40
CA ASP A 931 -17.54 8.58 -2.22
C ASP A 931 -16.72 7.35 -2.66
N PHE A 932 -15.90 7.50 -3.71
CA PHE A 932 -14.94 6.50 -4.15
C PHE A 932 -13.74 6.52 -3.18
N CYS A 933 -13.88 5.89 -2.01
CA CYS A 933 -12.94 6.01 -0.90
C CYS A 933 -11.81 4.95 -0.89
N GLU A 934 -11.93 3.83 -1.63
CA GLU A 934 -10.89 2.79 -1.68
C GLU A 934 -9.87 3.05 -2.80
N VAL A 935 -8.95 3.99 -2.58
CA VAL A 935 -7.78 4.17 -3.46
C VAL A 935 -6.78 3.06 -3.16
N LEU A 936 -6.94 1.93 -3.85
CA LEU A 936 -6.21 0.70 -3.56
C LEU A 936 -4.73 0.76 -3.92
N GLU A 937 -4.32 1.52 -4.95
CA GLU A 937 -2.92 1.77 -5.35
C GLU A 937 -2.71 3.27 -5.58
N THR A 938 -1.45 3.74 -5.61
CA THR A 938 -1.13 5.15 -5.88
C THR A 938 -1.55 5.62 -7.27
N GLU A 939 -1.62 4.73 -8.27
CA GLU A 939 -2.16 5.01 -9.60
C GLU A 939 -3.66 5.36 -9.53
N ASN A 940 -4.43 4.75 -8.61
CA ASN A 940 -5.86 5.02 -8.45
C ASN A 940 -6.16 6.42 -7.88
N ILE A 941 -5.15 7.20 -7.50
CA ILE A 941 -5.30 8.62 -7.15
C ILE A 941 -5.74 9.43 -8.38
N GLU A 942 -5.25 9.12 -9.59
CA GLU A 942 -5.66 9.83 -10.82
C GLU A 942 -7.11 9.53 -11.18
N LYS A 943 -7.52 8.26 -11.04
CA LYS A 943 -8.93 7.85 -11.14
C LYS A 943 -9.81 8.58 -10.14
N LYS A 944 -9.35 8.75 -8.89
CA LYS A 944 -10.05 9.53 -7.86
C LYS A 944 -10.16 11.02 -8.25
N ILE A 945 -9.06 11.65 -8.69
CA ILE A 945 -9.04 13.03 -9.18
C ILE A 945 -10.07 13.21 -10.31
N LYS A 946 -10.05 12.34 -11.32
CA LYS A 946 -11.03 12.37 -12.41
C LYS A 946 -12.47 12.26 -11.90
N LEU A 947 -12.77 11.29 -11.04
CA LEU A 947 -14.11 11.13 -10.46
C LEU A 947 -14.54 12.34 -9.60
N CYS A 948 -13.62 13.10 -9.02
CA CYS A 948 -13.91 14.38 -8.37
C CYS A 948 -14.19 15.48 -9.41
N CYS A 949 -13.37 15.61 -10.45
CA CYS A 949 -13.55 16.57 -11.55
C CYS A 949 -14.89 16.36 -12.27
N ASP A 950 -15.18 15.12 -12.67
CA ASP A 950 -16.45 14.73 -13.30
C ASP A 950 -17.66 15.10 -12.41
N HIS A 951 -17.52 15.11 -11.08
CA HIS A 951 -18.59 15.48 -10.15
C HIS A 951 -18.71 17.01 -9.98
N PHE A 952 -17.61 17.76 -10.03
CA PHE A 952 -17.67 19.23 -10.04
C PHE A 952 -18.42 19.76 -11.26
N GLU A 953 -18.19 19.21 -12.46
CA GLU A 953 -18.93 19.64 -13.66
C GLU A 953 -20.42 19.26 -13.60
N ARG A 954 -20.78 18.18 -12.90
CA ARG A 954 -22.19 17.84 -12.61
C ARG A 954 -22.86 18.84 -11.67
N ALA A 955 -22.13 19.37 -10.69
CA ALA A 955 -22.61 20.46 -9.83
C ALA A 955 -22.65 21.80 -10.59
N ALA A 956 -21.65 22.09 -11.43
CA ALA A 956 -21.55 23.32 -12.20
C ALA A 956 -22.71 23.48 -13.20
N ALA A 957 -23.20 22.37 -13.75
CA ALA A 957 -24.35 22.31 -14.65
C ALA A 957 -25.72 22.57 -13.98
N VAL A 958 -25.78 22.70 -12.65
CA VAL A 958 -27.02 23.02 -11.94
C VAL A 958 -27.33 24.51 -12.06
N VAL A 959 -28.58 24.84 -12.43
CA VAL A 959 -29.13 26.19 -12.34
C VAL A 959 -30.02 26.27 -11.11
N SER A 960 -29.56 26.96 -10.08
CA SER A 960 -30.30 27.15 -8.83
C SER A 960 -31.45 28.14 -9.04
N ALA A 961 -32.63 27.81 -8.54
CA ALA A 961 -33.81 28.67 -8.61
C ALA A 961 -33.67 29.85 -7.62
N LEU A 962 -33.49 31.05 -8.14
CA LEU A 962 -33.43 32.27 -7.33
C LEU A 962 -34.77 33.03 -7.35
N PRO A 963 -35.27 33.52 -6.19
CA PRO A 963 -36.27 34.57 -6.19
C PRO A 963 -35.63 35.88 -6.64
N THR A 964 -35.99 36.36 -7.83
CA THR A 964 -35.44 37.60 -8.40
C THR A 964 -35.94 38.83 -7.62
N LEU A 965 -35.21 39.95 -7.66
CA LEU A 965 -35.60 41.19 -6.97
C LEU A 965 -37.04 41.64 -7.33
N ALA A 966 -37.51 41.37 -8.55
CA ALA A 966 -38.86 41.68 -9.00
C ALA A 966 -39.97 40.89 -8.26
N THR A 967 -39.63 39.74 -7.64
CA THR A 967 -40.58 38.96 -6.82
C THR A 967 -40.53 39.35 -5.33
N ALA A 968 -39.40 39.85 -4.84
CA ALA A 968 -39.23 40.25 -3.43
C ALA A 968 -40.12 41.44 -3.03
N SER A 969 -40.40 42.37 -3.97
CA SER A 969 -41.31 43.50 -3.73
C SER A 969 -42.79 43.09 -3.65
N ALA A 970 -43.17 41.93 -4.21
CA ALA A 970 -44.55 41.43 -4.18
C ALA A 970 -44.90 40.70 -2.87
N SER A 971 -43.91 40.08 -2.20
CA SER A 971 -44.12 39.30 -0.96
C SER A 971 -44.38 40.14 0.31
N ALA A 972 -44.43 41.47 0.21
CA ALA A 972 -44.75 42.35 1.34
C ALA A 972 -46.26 42.37 1.71
N SER A 973 -47.14 41.80 0.87
CA SER A 973 -48.59 41.75 1.14
C SER A 973 -48.97 40.54 1.99
N ALA A 974 -49.29 40.78 3.26
CA ALA A 974 -49.56 39.75 4.26
C ALA A 974 -50.97 39.11 4.15
N THR A 975 -51.28 38.42 3.04
CA THR A 975 -52.49 37.55 2.97
C THR A 975 -52.44 36.39 1.97
N ALA A 976 -51.42 36.29 1.10
CA ALA A 976 -51.31 35.17 0.16
C ALA A 976 -50.83 33.87 0.86
N PRO A 977 -51.34 32.68 0.47
CA PRO A 977 -50.83 31.41 0.97
C PRO A 977 -49.37 31.21 0.55
N ARG A 978 -48.50 30.81 1.50
CA ARG A 978 -47.09 30.52 1.22
C ARG A 978 -46.99 29.41 0.15
N PRO A 979 -46.17 29.57 -0.91
CA PRO A 979 -46.08 28.58 -1.99
C PRO A 979 -45.56 27.24 -1.45
N SER A 980 -46.39 26.22 -1.54
CA SER A 980 -46.17 24.90 -0.94
C SER A 980 -45.31 23.97 -1.81
N GLN A 981 -44.11 24.41 -2.18
CA GLN A 981 -43.06 23.57 -2.80
C GLN A 981 -41.67 24.15 -2.50
N ALA A 982 -40.88 23.44 -1.70
CA ALA A 982 -39.49 23.82 -1.42
C ALA A 982 -38.60 23.43 -2.59
N SER A 983 -38.33 24.39 -3.49
CA SER A 983 -37.57 24.20 -4.74
C SER A 983 -36.04 24.16 -4.52
N GLY A 984 -35.58 23.42 -3.52
CA GLY A 984 -34.17 23.10 -3.32
C GLY A 984 -33.76 21.88 -4.14
N GLY A 985 -32.59 21.92 -4.78
CA GLY A 985 -32.03 20.76 -5.46
C GLY A 985 -31.40 19.76 -4.47
N PRO A 986 -30.98 18.58 -4.94
CA PRO A 986 -30.16 17.70 -4.13
C PRO A 986 -28.80 18.34 -3.83
N LEU A 987 -28.27 18.09 -2.64
CA LEU A 987 -26.96 18.56 -2.22
C LEU A 987 -25.87 17.66 -2.82
N TYR A 988 -25.04 18.24 -3.70
CA TYR A 988 -23.91 17.53 -4.30
C TYR A 988 -22.79 17.39 -3.26
N LEU A 989 -22.37 16.14 -2.98
CA LEU A 989 -21.31 15.79 -2.03
C LEU A 989 -20.15 15.13 -2.77
N ASN A 990 -19.05 15.85 -2.91
CA ASN A 990 -17.82 15.36 -3.51
C ASN A 990 -16.79 15.06 -2.40
N PHE A 991 -16.65 13.80 -2.00
CA PHE A 991 -15.61 13.40 -1.06
C PHE A 991 -14.28 13.30 -1.80
N LEU A 992 -13.36 14.22 -1.52
CA LEU A 992 -11.99 14.21 -2.04
C LEU A 992 -11.13 13.21 -1.24
N SER A 993 -11.48 13.00 0.02
CA SER A 993 -10.93 11.97 0.90
C SER A 993 -10.98 10.56 0.30
N ALA A 994 -9.90 9.81 0.52
CA ALA A 994 -9.81 8.38 0.25
C ALA A 994 -8.66 7.78 1.10
N SER A 995 -8.63 6.45 1.26
CA SER A 995 -7.53 5.79 1.97
C SER A 995 -7.35 4.32 1.60
N ASN A 996 -6.15 3.80 1.85
CA ASN A 996 -5.90 2.38 2.04
C ASN A 996 -5.01 2.18 3.27
N PHE A 997 -5.58 1.58 4.33
CA PHE A 997 -4.89 1.34 5.61
C PHE A 997 -3.55 0.60 5.43
N TRP A 998 -3.47 -0.31 4.45
CA TRP A 998 -2.32 -1.19 4.23
C TRP A 998 -1.16 -0.57 3.45
N LYS A 999 -1.33 0.63 2.87
CA LYS A 999 -0.34 1.24 1.98
C LYS A 999 0.01 2.66 2.42
N PRO A 1000 1.23 2.92 2.91
CA PRO A 1000 1.64 4.25 3.36
C PRO A 1000 1.51 5.36 2.30
N GLY A 1001 1.74 5.04 1.01
CA GLY A 1001 1.53 5.97 -0.10
C GLY A 1001 0.05 6.29 -0.41
N CYS A 1002 -0.88 5.56 0.20
CA CYS A 1002 -2.33 5.74 0.08
C CYS A 1002 -2.99 6.04 1.44
N TRP A 1003 -2.22 6.51 2.44
CA TRP A 1003 -2.80 7.09 3.65
C TRP A 1003 -3.40 8.48 3.36
N PRO A 1004 -4.36 8.97 4.17
CA PRO A 1004 -5.08 10.23 3.89
C PRO A 1004 -4.17 11.42 3.57
N GLU A 1005 -3.08 11.61 4.32
CA GLU A 1005 -2.09 12.66 4.06
C GLU A 1005 -1.50 12.56 2.64
N LYS A 1006 -1.15 11.35 2.19
CA LYS A 1006 -0.45 11.12 0.91
C LYS A 1006 -1.35 11.08 -0.31
N ILE A 1007 -2.65 10.88 -0.11
CA ILE A 1007 -3.64 11.12 -1.15
C ILE A 1007 -3.92 12.63 -1.23
N ALA A 1008 -4.17 13.31 -0.12
CA ALA A 1008 -4.42 14.75 -0.08
C ALA A 1008 -3.24 15.58 -0.63
N GLU A 1009 -2.00 15.20 -0.34
CA GLU A 1009 -0.75 15.82 -0.83
C GLU A 1009 -0.65 15.84 -2.37
N LYS A 1010 -1.28 14.89 -3.07
CA LYS A 1010 -1.39 14.89 -4.54
C LYS A 1010 -2.72 15.49 -5.02
N LEU A 1011 -3.82 15.13 -4.36
CA LEU A 1011 -5.17 15.37 -4.84
C LEU A 1011 -5.65 16.81 -4.58
N ASN A 1012 -5.33 17.41 -3.43
CA ASN A 1012 -5.75 18.78 -3.13
C ASN A 1012 -5.12 19.79 -4.12
N PRO A 1013 -3.80 19.75 -4.44
CA PRO A 1013 -3.23 20.61 -5.47
C PRO A 1013 -3.81 20.37 -6.87
N ALA A 1014 -4.04 19.11 -7.25
CA ALA A 1014 -4.63 18.76 -8.55
C ALA A 1014 -6.06 19.29 -8.69
N VAL A 1015 -6.88 19.22 -7.65
CA VAL A 1015 -8.23 19.81 -7.63
C VAL A 1015 -8.16 21.34 -7.64
N THR A 1016 -7.30 21.98 -6.85
CA THR A 1016 -7.11 23.44 -6.90
C THR A 1016 -6.73 23.90 -8.31
N ALA A 1017 -5.82 23.18 -8.98
CA ALA A 1017 -5.45 23.44 -10.37
C ALA A 1017 -6.64 23.25 -11.33
N PHE A 1018 -7.43 22.18 -11.19
CA PHE A 1018 -8.64 21.97 -12.00
C PHE A 1018 -9.67 23.09 -11.83
N LEU A 1019 -9.96 23.48 -10.58
CA LEU A 1019 -10.91 24.56 -10.25
C LEU A 1019 -10.46 25.91 -10.80
N CYS A 1020 -9.15 26.18 -10.81
CA CYS A 1020 -8.58 27.37 -11.45
C CYS A 1020 -8.66 27.31 -12.99
N GLN A 1021 -8.20 26.20 -13.58
CA GLN A 1021 -7.77 26.16 -14.99
C GLN A 1021 -8.76 25.52 -15.97
N LYS A 1022 -9.70 24.69 -15.50
CA LYS A 1022 -10.57 23.85 -16.37
C LYS A 1022 -12.06 23.89 -16.00
N HIS A 1023 -12.38 23.86 -14.71
CA HIS A 1023 -13.76 23.87 -14.19
C HIS A 1023 -14.64 24.95 -14.86
N ASP A 1024 -15.85 24.59 -15.30
CA ASP A 1024 -16.84 25.48 -15.93
C ASP A 1024 -16.42 26.04 -17.32
N VAL A 1025 -15.23 25.67 -17.84
CA VAL A 1025 -14.75 26.02 -19.20
C VAL A 1025 -14.90 24.85 -20.18
N GLY A 1026 -15.05 23.61 -19.68
CA GLY A 1026 -15.16 22.38 -20.46
C GLY A 1026 -13.80 21.83 -20.92
N ASP A 1027 -13.82 20.63 -21.54
CA ASP A 1027 -12.68 19.73 -21.79
C ASP A 1027 -11.35 20.36 -22.23
N LYS A 1028 -11.40 21.46 -23.00
CA LYS A 1028 -10.22 22.14 -23.56
C LYS A 1028 -9.55 23.13 -22.61
N GLY A 1029 -10.25 23.66 -21.61
CA GLY A 1029 -9.71 24.60 -20.61
C GLY A 1029 -8.91 25.76 -21.21
N ILE A 1030 -7.57 25.67 -21.12
CA ILE A 1030 -6.62 26.69 -21.63
C ILE A 1030 -6.38 26.56 -23.14
N GLU A 1031 -6.52 25.37 -23.73
CA GLU A 1031 -6.15 25.05 -25.12
C GLU A 1031 -7.10 25.62 -26.18
N GLY A 1032 -8.29 26.06 -25.77
CA GLY A 1032 -9.26 26.73 -26.61
C GLY A 1032 -10.65 26.72 -25.97
N PRO A 1033 -11.66 27.35 -26.61
CA PRO A 1033 -13.03 27.29 -26.11
C PRO A 1033 -13.53 25.84 -26.06
N GLY A 1034 -13.79 25.35 -24.86
CA GLY A 1034 -14.51 24.10 -24.63
C GLY A 1034 -16.02 24.26 -24.86
N GLU A 1035 -16.77 23.17 -24.73
CA GLU A 1035 -18.23 23.24 -24.70
C GLU A 1035 -18.66 23.69 -23.30
N ALA A 1036 -18.88 25.00 -23.14
CA ALA A 1036 -19.09 25.63 -21.83
C ALA A 1036 -20.30 25.04 -21.07
N VAL A 1037 -20.10 24.76 -19.78
CA VAL A 1037 -21.10 24.09 -18.94
C VAL A 1037 -22.24 25.06 -18.61
N LYS A 1038 -23.46 24.67 -18.97
CA LYS A 1038 -24.66 25.51 -18.82
C LYS A 1038 -25.27 25.37 -17.43
N GLY A 1039 -24.66 26.00 -16.44
CA GLY A 1039 -25.24 26.16 -15.10
C GLY A 1039 -24.62 27.32 -14.32
N ASP A 1040 -24.67 27.25 -12.99
CA ASP A 1040 -24.22 28.30 -12.08
C ASP A 1040 -22.70 28.32 -11.83
N GLY A 1041 -21.97 27.29 -12.28
CA GLY A 1041 -20.53 27.14 -12.04
C GLY A 1041 -20.15 26.70 -10.61
N GLY A 1042 -21.14 26.37 -9.77
CA GLY A 1042 -20.92 25.90 -8.40
C GLY A 1042 -20.27 24.51 -8.31
N VAL A 1043 -19.65 24.19 -7.17
CA VAL A 1043 -18.95 22.91 -6.93
C VAL A 1043 -19.64 22.00 -5.91
N GLY A 1044 -20.75 22.44 -5.31
CA GLY A 1044 -21.43 21.74 -4.22
C GLY A 1044 -20.59 21.68 -2.95
N VAL A 1045 -20.78 20.63 -2.14
CA VAL A 1045 -19.98 20.37 -0.94
C VAL A 1045 -18.71 19.60 -1.31
N VAL A 1046 -17.56 20.13 -0.91
CA VAL A 1046 -16.23 19.60 -1.26
C VAL A 1046 -15.54 19.10 0.01
N VAL A 1047 -15.65 17.80 0.29
CA VAL A 1047 -15.27 17.21 1.58
C VAL A 1047 -13.81 16.73 1.53
N CYS A 1048 -12.92 17.48 2.19
CA CYS A 1048 -11.47 17.39 2.02
C CYS A 1048 -10.75 16.66 3.17
N ASP A 1049 -9.58 16.09 2.86
CA ASP A 1049 -8.59 15.63 3.85
C ASP A 1049 -7.42 16.63 3.93
N TRP A 1050 -6.81 16.75 5.12
CA TRP A 1050 -5.53 17.45 5.38
C TRP A 1050 -5.41 18.93 4.95
N VAL A 1051 -6.53 19.63 4.78
CA VAL A 1051 -6.53 21.10 4.59
C VAL A 1051 -6.03 21.84 5.83
N GLY A 1052 -5.44 23.03 5.63
CA GLY A 1052 -4.86 23.84 6.70
C GLY A 1052 -3.46 23.42 7.16
N LYS A 1053 -2.87 22.36 6.59
CA LYS A 1053 -1.48 21.97 6.83
C LYS A 1053 -0.56 23.15 6.48
N GLU A 1054 0.32 23.52 7.41
CA GLU A 1054 1.30 24.62 7.28
C GLU A 1054 0.70 26.01 6.95
N GLY A 1055 -0.63 26.17 7.03
CA GLY A 1055 -1.34 27.40 6.68
C GLY A 1055 -2.01 27.38 5.31
N ASN A 1056 -1.84 26.32 4.52
CA ASN A 1056 -2.44 26.23 3.19
C ASN A 1056 -3.95 26.00 3.27
N TRP A 1057 -4.73 26.97 2.76
CA TRP A 1057 -6.18 26.91 2.66
C TRP A 1057 -6.67 27.19 1.23
N ASP A 1058 -5.83 26.99 0.21
CA ASP A 1058 -6.13 27.45 -1.15
C ASP A 1058 -7.31 26.73 -1.77
N LEU A 1059 -7.42 25.41 -1.57
CA LEU A 1059 -8.57 24.64 -2.00
C LEU A 1059 -9.87 25.16 -1.35
N VAL A 1060 -9.83 25.50 -0.06
CA VAL A 1060 -10.96 26.05 0.69
C VAL A 1060 -11.32 27.46 0.21
N ARG A 1061 -10.32 28.31 -0.05
CA ARG A 1061 -10.48 29.63 -0.69
C ARG A 1061 -11.13 29.52 -2.08
N CYS A 1062 -10.68 28.58 -2.91
CA CYS A 1062 -11.26 28.32 -4.24
C CYS A 1062 -12.73 27.91 -4.15
N VAL A 1063 -13.06 26.95 -3.28
CA VAL A 1063 -14.43 26.46 -3.11
C VAL A 1063 -15.37 27.55 -2.60
N VAL A 1064 -14.95 28.36 -1.61
CA VAL A 1064 -15.73 29.55 -1.21
C VAL A 1064 -15.85 30.52 -2.39
N GLY A 1065 -14.76 30.80 -3.10
CA GLY A 1065 -14.70 31.70 -4.25
C GLY A 1065 -15.67 31.38 -5.38
N MET A 1066 -16.05 30.12 -5.59
CA MET A 1066 -17.04 29.76 -6.62
C MET A 1066 -18.44 30.32 -6.35
N ASN A 1067 -18.78 30.73 -5.12
CA ASN A 1067 -20.03 31.43 -4.84
C ASN A 1067 -20.09 32.84 -5.45
N SER A 1068 -18.98 33.41 -5.97
CA SER A 1068 -18.96 34.74 -6.62
C SER A 1068 -19.94 34.83 -7.80
N ARG A 1069 -20.12 33.75 -8.57
CA ARG A 1069 -21.04 33.71 -9.72
C ARG A 1069 -22.50 33.65 -9.28
N LEU A 1070 -22.78 33.01 -8.15
CA LEU A 1070 -24.09 33.01 -7.50
C LEU A 1070 -24.43 34.41 -6.94
N LEU A 1071 -23.49 35.05 -6.23
CA LEU A 1071 -23.63 36.42 -5.71
C LEU A 1071 -23.93 37.44 -6.82
N LEU A 1072 -23.19 37.38 -7.94
CA LEU A 1072 -23.43 38.26 -9.08
C LEU A 1072 -24.87 38.10 -9.62
N ARG A 1073 -25.41 36.88 -9.65
CA ARG A 1073 -26.78 36.61 -10.11
C ARG A 1073 -27.86 36.96 -9.07
N GLU A 1074 -27.56 36.83 -7.78
CA GLU A 1074 -28.48 37.22 -6.69
C GLU A 1074 -28.58 38.74 -6.51
N LYS A 1075 -27.46 39.46 -6.64
CA LYS A 1075 -27.32 40.84 -6.16
C LYS A 1075 -26.77 41.84 -7.18
N GLY A 1076 -26.27 41.38 -8.32
CA GLY A 1076 -25.57 42.22 -9.30
C GLY A 1076 -24.16 42.67 -8.87
N VAL A 1077 -23.64 42.12 -7.76
CA VAL A 1077 -22.33 42.46 -7.18
C VAL A 1077 -21.63 41.20 -6.64
N GLY A 1078 -20.36 41.34 -6.25
CA GLY A 1078 -19.54 40.25 -5.72
C GLY A 1078 -19.64 40.09 -4.20
N TRP A 1079 -18.49 39.91 -3.54
CA TRP A 1079 -18.40 39.81 -2.08
C TRP A 1079 -18.43 41.16 -1.36
N ARG A 1080 -18.29 42.27 -2.08
CA ARG A 1080 -18.36 43.65 -1.58
C ARG A 1080 -19.11 44.55 -2.55
#